data_AF-A0A534V2D9-F1
#
_entry.id   AF-A0A534V2D9-F1
#
_cell.length_a   1.000
_cell.length_b   1.000
_cell.length_c   1.000
_cell.angle_alpha   90.00
_cell.angle_beta   90.00
_cell.angle_gamma   90.00
#
_symmetry.space_group_name_H-M   'P 1'
#
loop_
_entity.id
_entity.type
_entity.pdbx_description
1 polymer ?
#
loop_
_entity_poly.entity_id
_entity_poly.type
_entity_poly.pdbx_seq_one_letter_code
_entity_poly.pdbx_strand_id
1 'polypeptide(L)'
;MGRSRFSKLLGGGVVALLVTIPCGPVFAQPLSKDAQLCQQQVGKEGQKFKKTALKAWQKCLDGVLTGKGCDATARDTAITAAADRYAANVGKKCAASLLFDAPPAGVGFTPSCDLETAPLEPAEAQCQTLAVSNPASLTRCLVCWKEAELEELLKVLYPCVASQVPAGSDLDCGTPPAACPTDMAGILCSRAIAKAGINFFLAKEKAVEQCLDAMNRGRIQGQCPDGVAQAKINAAEQKKVAQIEKCTQEPPWWDVCPEDSTPPCDQTIASVGDITTCVDTAAEEVADEVVCQQYPGARAGGIPCPAEPGTTASTASLTTASASASCSCAPQASITSNFNGTAIPQGRFIWFNSVLKVSGVGSTPVTINFTNQTIQFTADSVTYTLNVPDGQVTFDPAATLATTVFNTATNTWETVTPTGLGGNTFLSGLAFQVPVDFPGGINPVTWSGQFTSSAGVSINWQWAAAVYTTFSTDNNALGVKPVDDNMASVYQNADHAGTPENFKAFVTGGARGGGGSNFTGSLSATQSVTCECPATTTSTFTTSSTSSTQSTSTSSTSSTSSTQSTTSSTTSTTCEKLSVRAVLDPATGRFPGNRGPDVVVRAHLGESVQAAVDGARDLNGDGFIIVAVAGRDGGLRGGNVTQSLAIRRAFDKPFALVACSVTLHDPAAGADAPTARIERSAASPGTIFVMDLHAADSNVAGWLIEGNGRELRNVKAQNNAIGIRVVGSSNVIHNSSATSNTSFGILVEGDGNQLLDLDAMGNGGYGIDVIGNGNQLAKNDAGDRGKGNAIDGIAITGSDNVLTENITRSNLGHGVHVSGQNNRLAKNLSGGVGDQDNGRCAFEVDTGNVNGKKNKANRVIIPGAYGSAFPAGCTGTP
;
A
#
# COMPACT_ATOMS: atom_id res chain seq x y z
N MET A 1 -59.45 8.52 16.83
CA MET A 1 -59.21 7.33 17.68
C MET A 1 -60.10 6.21 17.14
N GLY A 2 -59.56 5.04 16.79
CA GLY A 2 -60.20 4.18 15.78
C GLY A 2 -60.36 2.70 16.13
N ARG A 3 -61.59 2.22 15.92
CA ARG A 3 -62.04 0.83 15.62
C ARG A 3 -61.75 -0.28 16.64
N SER A 4 -62.83 -0.96 17.04
CA SER A 4 -62.81 -2.20 17.82
C SER A 4 -63.14 -3.41 16.94
N ARG A 5 -62.41 -4.50 17.20
CA ARG A 5 -62.73 -5.94 17.05
C ARG A 5 -63.87 -6.34 16.09
N PHE A 6 -63.52 -7.11 15.06
CA PHE A 6 -64.40 -8.07 14.37
C PHE A 6 -64.05 -9.51 14.78
N SER A 7 -64.97 -10.46 14.62
CA SER A 7 -64.71 -11.89 14.87
C SER A 7 -65.58 -12.81 14.00
N LYS A 8 -64.93 -13.80 13.37
CA LYS A 8 -65.47 -15.05 12.76
C LYS A 8 -66.68 -14.98 11.80
N LEU A 9 -66.40 -15.23 10.52
CA LEU A 9 -66.88 -16.38 9.71
C LEU A 9 -66.23 -16.31 8.31
N LEU A 10 -66.00 -17.38 7.54
CA LEU A 10 -66.02 -18.82 7.86
C LEU A 10 -64.57 -19.29 8.15
N GLY A 11 -63.82 -20.16 7.45
CA GLY A 11 -64.11 -21.18 6.41
C GLY A 11 -62.99 -21.34 5.35
N GLY A 12 -62.28 -22.47 5.34
CA GLY A 12 -61.28 -22.84 4.32
C GLY A 12 -60.31 -23.93 4.80
N GLY A 13 -59.86 -24.82 3.91
CA GLY A 13 -59.04 -25.98 4.27
C GLY A 13 -57.56 -25.65 4.50
N VAL A 14 -56.91 -26.35 5.44
CA VAL A 14 -55.47 -26.24 5.70
C VAL A 14 -54.69 -27.14 4.76
N VAL A 15 -53.94 -26.55 3.83
CA VAL A 15 -52.82 -27.24 3.16
C VAL A 15 -51.57 -27.04 4.01
N ALA A 16 -50.95 -28.14 4.43
CA ALA A 16 -49.72 -28.11 5.23
C ALA A 16 -48.50 -27.77 4.36
N LEU A 17 -48.32 -26.49 4.03
CA LEU A 17 -47.13 -26.03 3.33
C LEU A 17 -45.94 -25.99 4.31
N LEU A 18 -45.08 -26.99 4.22
CA LEU A 18 -43.79 -27.06 4.92
C LEU A 18 -42.84 -26.03 4.30
N VAL A 19 -42.89 -24.79 4.81
CA VAL A 19 -41.94 -23.72 4.42
C VAL A 19 -40.59 -24.01 5.05
N THR A 20 -39.79 -24.82 4.36
CA THR A 20 -38.35 -24.92 4.62
C THR A 20 -37.69 -23.60 4.22
N ILE A 21 -37.56 -22.68 5.17
CA ILE A 21 -36.78 -21.46 5.01
C ILE A 21 -35.33 -21.89 4.72
N PRO A 22 -34.75 -21.53 3.56
CA PRO A 22 -33.33 -21.75 3.35
C PRO A 22 -32.55 -20.83 4.29
N CYS A 23 -31.68 -21.40 5.14
CA CYS A 23 -30.64 -20.61 5.76
C CYS A 23 -29.70 -20.11 4.64
N GLY A 24 -29.82 -18.83 4.29
CA GLY A 24 -28.79 -18.15 3.50
C GLY A 24 -27.46 -18.12 4.27
N PRO A 25 -26.34 -17.77 3.60
CA PRO A 25 -25.06 -17.63 4.26
C PRO A 25 -25.19 -16.64 5.42
N VAL A 26 -24.81 -17.07 6.62
CA VAL A 26 -24.79 -16.22 7.81
C VAL A 26 -23.60 -15.29 7.69
N PHE A 27 -23.80 -14.12 7.08
CA PHE A 27 -22.85 -13.03 7.13
C PHE A 27 -22.43 -12.78 8.58
N ALA A 28 -21.14 -12.56 8.83
CA ALA A 28 -20.65 -12.10 10.11
C ALA A 28 -21.25 -10.72 10.40
N GLN A 29 -22.36 -10.70 11.14
CA GLN A 29 -23.12 -9.48 11.38
C GLN A 29 -22.27 -8.53 12.25
N PRO A 30 -22.28 -7.22 11.98
CA PRO A 30 -21.57 -6.26 12.83
C PRO A 30 -22.06 -6.42 14.26
N LEU A 31 -21.13 -6.47 15.22
CA LEU A 31 -21.41 -6.74 16.63
C LEU A 31 -22.57 -5.90 17.15
N SER A 32 -23.38 -6.46 18.05
CA SER A 32 -24.42 -5.71 18.75
C SER A 32 -23.81 -4.49 19.43
N LYS A 33 -24.57 -3.40 19.58
CA LYS A 33 -24.04 -2.15 20.14
C LYS A 33 -23.38 -2.34 21.51
N ASP A 34 -23.88 -3.30 22.31
CA ASP A 34 -23.34 -3.60 23.63
C ASP A 34 -22.12 -4.53 23.56
N ALA A 35 -22.07 -5.47 22.60
CA ALA A 35 -20.85 -6.22 22.28
C ALA A 35 -19.74 -5.30 21.73
N GLN A 36 -20.05 -4.33 20.85
CA GLN A 36 -19.11 -3.30 20.39
C GLN A 36 -18.52 -2.49 21.56
N LEU A 37 -19.37 -2.12 22.53
CA LEU A 37 -18.96 -1.37 23.71
C LEU A 37 -18.18 -2.22 24.72
N CYS A 38 -18.44 -3.54 24.76
CA CYS A 38 -17.65 -4.50 25.52
C CYS A 38 -16.28 -4.72 24.87
N GLN A 39 -16.20 -5.02 23.58
CA GLN A 39 -14.93 -5.20 22.85
C GLN A 39 -14.03 -3.98 22.94
N GLN A 40 -14.59 -2.78 22.71
CA GLN A 40 -13.84 -1.53 22.90
C GLN A 40 -13.33 -1.39 24.35
N GLN A 41 -14.10 -1.82 25.35
CA GLN A 41 -13.71 -1.73 26.74
C GLN A 41 -12.59 -2.74 27.10
N VAL A 42 -12.57 -3.93 26.49
CA VAL A 42 -11.46 -4.89 26.61
C VAL A 42 -10.18 -4.25 26.08
N GLY A 43 -10.11 -3.93 24.78
CA GLY A 43 -8.90 -3.35 24.17
C GLY A 43 -8.43 -2.05 24.84
N LYS A 44 -9.35 -1.13 25.15
CA LYS A 44 -9.03 0.15 25.80
C LYS A 44 -8.41 0.01 27.20
N GLU A 45 -8.79 -0.98 27.99
CA GLU A 45 -8.15 -1.23 29.28
C GLU A 45 -6.91 -2.12 29.13
N GLY A 46 -6.85 -2.98 28.11
CA GLY A 46 -5.63 -3.66 27.65
C GLY A 46 -4.50 -2.66 27.31
N GLN A 47 -4.74 -1.67 26.44
CA GLN A 47 -3.79 -0.58 26.14
C GLN A 47 -3.30 0.14 27.40
N LYS A 48 -4.18 0.35 28.40
CA LYS A 48 -3.78 0.98 29.68
C LYS A 48 -2.93 0.05 30.53
N PHE A 49 -3.26 -1.24 30.57
CA PHE A 49 -2.51 -2.27 31.26
C PHE A 49 -1.11 -2.39 30.67
N LYS A 50 -1.00 -2.69 29.37
CA LYS A 50 0.25 -2.81 28.60
C LYS A 50 1.14 -1.58 28.80
N LYS A 51 0.58 -0.37 28.64
CA LYS A 51 1.27 0.90 28.91
C LYS A 51 1.71 1.12 30.36
N THR A 52 1.01 0.54 31.34
CA THR A 52 1.41 0.65 32.75
C THR A 52 2.50 -0.36 33.08
N ALA A 53 2.39 -1.59 32.58
CA ALA A 53 3.40 -2.64 32.74
C ALA A 53 4.73 -2.24 32.09
N LEU A 54 4.74 -1.91 30.80
CA LEU A 54 5.95 -1.43 30.09
C LEU A 54 6.60 -0.21 30.77
N LYS A 55 5.80 0.69 31.36
CA LYS A 55 6.33 1.84 32.10
C LYS A 55 6.92 1.46 33.47
N ALA A 56 6.32 0.48 34.16
CA ALA A 56 6.82 -0.05 35.43
C ALA A 56 8.14 -0.79 35.20
N TRP A 57 8.18 -1.66 34.20
CA TRP A 57 9.38 -2.35 33.72
C TRP A 57 10.46 -1.38 33.25
N GLN A 58 10.15 -0.40 32.40
CA GLN A 58 11.10 0.65 32.01
C GLN A 58 11.71 1.36 33.22
N LYS A 59 10.92 1.72 34.25
CA LYS A 59 11.46 2.35 35.48
C LYS A 59 12.42 1.42 36.23
N CYS A 60 12.12 0.12 36.28
CA CYS A 60 12.94 -0.92 36.89
C CYS A 60 14.28 -1.12 36.13
N LEU A 61 14.21 -1.32 34.82
CA LEU A 61 15.37 -1.62 33.97
C LEU A 61 16.26 -0.38 33.75
N ASP A 62 15.69 0.82 33.57
CA ASP A 62 16.42 2.10 33.65
C ASP A 62 17.13 2.27 35.01
N GLY A 63 16.56 1.71 36.08
CA GLY A 63 17.14 1.70 37.42
C GLY A 63 18.40 0.84 37.48
N VAL A 64 18.37 -0.37 36.90
CA VAL A 64 19.54 -1.24 36.77
C VAL A 64 20.61 -0.59 35.89
N LEU A 65 20.25 -0.11 34.70
CA LEU A 65 21.16 0.61 33.78
C LEU A 65 21.82 1.87 34.39
N THR A 66 21.18 2.50 35.38
CA THR A 66 21.74 3.68 36.08
C THR A 66 22.32 3.37 37.46
N GLY A 67 22.61 2.10 37.76
CA GLY A 67 23.28 1.67 38.99
C GLY A 67 22.43 1.80 40.27
N LYS A 68 21.12 1.99 40.14
CA LYS A 68 20.16 2.13 41.25
C LYS A 68 19.44 0.82 41.60
N GLY A 69 19.54 -0.17 40.72
CA GLY A 69 18.82 -1.44 40.82
C GLY A 69 17.35 -1.33 40.42
N CYS A 70 16.67 -2.48 40.37
CA CYS A 70 15.23 -2.57 40.11
C CYS A 70 14.43 -2.52 41.42
N ASP A 71 13.47 -1.62 41.49
CA ASP A 71 12.44 -1.56 42.53
C ASP A 71 11.28 -2.50 42.14
N ALA A 72 11.51 -3.80 42.27
CA ALA A 72 10.56 -4.86 41.90
C ALA A 72 9.22 -4.70 42.65
N THR A 73 9.26 -4.44 43.96
CA THR A 73 8.06 -4.22 44.78
C THR A 73 7.15 -3.12 44.22
N ALA A 74 7.70 -1.96 43.81
CA ALA A 74 6.89 -0.91 43.20
C ALA A 74 6.49 -1.20 41.75
N ARG A 75 7.29 -1.97 41.01
CA ARG A 75 6.94 -2.47 39.66
C ARG A 75 5.71 -3.37 39.75
N ASP A 76 5.77 -4.41 40.57
CA ASP A 76 4.76 -5.46 40.70
C ASP A 76 3.46 -4.91 41.30
N THR A 77 3.58 -3.99 42.27
CA THR A 77 2.43 -3.24 42.81
C THR A 77 1.73 -2.40 41.72
N ALA A 78 2.48 -1.82 40.78
CA ALA A 78 1.90 -1.02 39.69
C ALA A 78 1.23 -1.90 38.62
N ILE A 79 1.82 -3.05 38.30
CA ILE A 79 1.29 -4.07 37.38
C ILE A 79 0.01 -4.69 37.96
N THR A 80 0.06 -5.23 39.17
CA THR A 80 -1.11 -5.83 39.87
C THR A 80 -2.27 -4.85 39.95
N ALA A 81 -2.01 -3.60 40.38
CA ALA A 81 -3.05 -2.58 40.43
C ALA A 81 -3.57 -2.18 39.03
N ALA A 82 -2.81 -2.37 37.95
CA ALA A 82 -3.28 -2.19 36.58
C ALA A 82 -4.18 -3.35 36.14
N ALA A 83 -3.81 -4.60 36.43
CA ALA A 83 -4.61 -5.80 36.18
C ALA A 83 -5.96 -5.77 36.94
N ASP A 84 -5.95 -5.39 38.22
CA ASP A 84 -7.17 -5.18 39.02
C ASP A 84 -8.09 -4.12 38.38
N ARG A 85 -7.52 -3.00 37.90
CA ARG A 85 -8.27 -1.95 37.22
C ARG A 85 -8.81 -2.42 35.86
N TYR A 86 -8.07 -3.25 35.13
CA TYR A 86 -8.52 -3.86 33.87
C TYR A 86 -9.74 -4.75 34.14
N ALA A 87 -9.62 -5.75 35.02
CA ALA A 87 -10.70 -6.67 35.36
C ALA A 87 -11.94 -5.94 35.93
N ALA A 88 -11.72 -4.99 36.84
CA ALA A 88 -12.79 -4.20 37.42
C ALA A 88 -13.45 -3.21 36.44
N ASN A 89 -12.82 -2.84 35.32
CA ASN A 89 -13.43 -1.93 34.32
C ASN A 89 -14.10 -2.71 33.18
N VAL A 90 -13.58 -3.88 32.80
CA VAL A 90 -14.27 -4.83 31.92
C VAL A 90 -15.55 -5.34 32.59
N GLY A 91 -15.48 -5.78 33.86
CA GLY A 91 -16.66 -6.29 34.59
C GLY A 91 -17.80 -5.27 34.83
N LYS A 92 -17.56 -3.97 34.65
CA LYS A 92 -18.60 -2.91 34.70
C LYS A 92 -19.36 -2.74 33.38
N LYS A 93 -18.93 -3.43 32.32
CA LYS A 93 -19.25 -3.14 30.91
C LYS A 93 -19.58 -4.38 30.10
N CYS A 94 -18.96 -5.50 30.45
CA CYS A 94 -19.11 -6.80 29.83
C CYS A 94 -19.79 -7.76 30.80
N ALA A 95 -20.99 -8.23 30.43
CA ALA A 95 -21.55 -9.45 31.00
C ALA A 95 -20.83 -10.68 30.42
N ALA A 96 -20.97 -11.86 31.03
CA ALA A 96 -20.39 -13.10 30.51
C ALA A 96 -20.89 -13.41 29.08
N SER A 97 -22.19 -13.21 28.82
CA SER A 97 -22.78 -13.33 27.48
C SER A 97 -22.14 -12.39 26.45
N LEU A 98 -21.91 -11.12 26.80
CA LEU A 98 -21.26 -10.17 25.90
C LEU A 98 -19.81 -10.57 25.55
N LEU A 99 -19.16 -11.41 26.36
CA LEU A 99 -17.81 -11.91 26.07
C LEU A 99 -17.85 -13.23 25.29
N PHE A 100 -18.60 -14.22 25.77
CA PHE A 100 -18.51 -15.61 25.30
C PHE A 100 -19.62 -16.04 24.32
N ASP A 101 -20.72 -15.27 24.19
CA ASP A 101 -21.70 -15.54 23.14
C ASP A 101 -21.10 -15.18 21.77
N ALA A 102 -21.46 -15.94 20.74
CA ALA A 102 -20.97 -15.70 19.38
C ALA A 102 -21.46 -14.34 18.80
N PRO A 103 -20.71 -13.76 17.84
CA PRO A 103 -21.16 -12.62 17.07
C PRO A 103 -22.53 -12.83 16.39
N PRO A 104 -23.40 -11.80 16.33
CA PRO A 104 -23.20 -10.45 16.84
C PRO A 104 -23.58 -10.26 18.32
N ALA A 105 -24.08 -11.29 19.01
CA ALA A 105 -24.69 -11.14 20.34
C ALA A 105 -23.63 -10.80 21.40
N GLY A 106 -22.56 -11.60 21.46
CA GLY A 106 -21.31 -11.29 22.17
C GLY A 106 -20.15 -11.09 21.19
N VAL A 107 -18.93 -10.98 21.72
CA VAL A 107 -17.72 -10.75 20.92
C VAL A 107 -17.01 -12.05 20.47
N GLY A 108 -17.39 -13.21 21.03
CA GLY A 108 -16.90 -14.52 20.62
C GLY A 108 -15.60 -15.01 21.28
N PHE A 109 -15.25 -14.59 22.50
CA PHE A 109 -14.16 -15.23 23.24
C PHE A 109 -14.49 -16.69 23.56
N THR A 110 -13.50 -17.57 23.45
CA THR A 110 -13.58 -18.93 23.98
C THR A 110 -13.66 -18.90 25.53
N PRO A 111 -14.33 -19.87 26.17
CA PRO A 111 -14.31 -20.06 27.62
C PRO A 111 -13.07 -20.85 28.08
N SER A 112 -11.91 -20.57 27.49
CA SER A 112 -10.59 -21.15 27.80
C SER A 112 -9.58 -20.01 28.02
N CYS A 113 -8.40 -20.33 28.56
CA CYS A 113 -7.21 -19.49 28.39
C CYS A 113 -6.22 -20.07 27.36
N ASP A 114 -6.71 -21.04 26.59
CA ASP A 114 -6.05 -21.65 25.45
C ASP A 114 -6.27 -20.71 24.27
N LEU A 115 -5.34 -19.77 24.08
CA LEU A 115 -5.41 -18.73 23.04
C LEU A 115 -4.56 -19.11 21.82
N GLU A 116 -3.44 -19.81 22.03
CA GLU A 116 -2.40 -20.03 21.02
C GLU A 116 -1.94 -21.50 21.02
N THR A 117 -1.45 -22.00 19.87
CA THR A 117 -1.06 -23.41 19.71
C THR A 117 0.44 -23.64 19.87
N ALA A 118 0.78 -24.74 20.54
CA ALA A 118 2.16 -25.14 20.83
C ALA A 118 3.09 -25.26 19.58
N PRO A 119 4.44 -25.07 19.73
CA PRO A 119 5.20 -25.00 20.99
C PRO A 119 4.83 -23.79 21.85
N LEU A 120 4.67 -24.00 23.16
CA LEU A 120 4.40 -22.93 24.12
C LEU A 120 5.55 -22.84 25.12
N GLU A 121 5.96 -21.62 25.41
CA GLU A 121 6.87 -21.17 26.46
C GLU A 121 6.43 -21.65 27.85
N PRO A 122 7.37 -21.81 28.81
CA PRO A 122 7.04 -21.98 30.22
C PRO A 122 6.12 -20.90 30.80
N ALA A 123 6.09 -19.67 30.26
CA ALA A 123 5.15 -18.62 30.69
C ALA A 123 3.75 -18.81 30.07
N GLU A 124 3.65 -18.87 28.75
CA GLU A 124 2.41 -19.14 28.01
C GLU A 124 1.71 -20.42 28.51
N ALA A 125 2.46 -21.50 28.71
CA ALA A 125 1.93 -22.78 29.20
C ALA A 125 1.37 -22.68 30.63
N GLN A 126 1.85 -21.75 31.46
CA GLN A 126 1.20 -21.43 32.73
C GLN A 126 -0.13 -20.69 32.50
N CYS A 127 -0.15 -19.73 31.58
CA CYS A 127 -1.36 -18.99 31.21
C CYS A 127 -2.45 -19.89 30.62
N GLN A 128 -2.09 -20.83 29.74
CA GLN A 128 -2.99 -21.82 29.13
C GLN A 128 -3.83 -22.58 30.17
N THR A 129 -3.26 -22.86 31.36
CA THR A 129 -3.97 -23.59 32.44
C THR A 129 -5.02 -22.76 33.20
N LEU A 130 -5.13 -21.46 32.96
CA LEU A 130 -6.05 -20.59 33.70
C LEU A 130 -7.52 -20.83 33.31
N ALA A 131 -8.35 -21.18 34.30
CA ALA A 131 -9.76 -21.45 34.09
C ALA A 131 -10.58 -20.17 33.79
N VAL A 132 -11.17 -20.08 32.60
CA VAL A 132 -12.03 -18.96 32.16
C VAL A 132 -13.51 -19.35 32.26
N SER A 133 -14.32 -18.49 32.88
CA SER A 133 -15.77 -18.70 33.09
C SER A 133 -16.59 -17.42 33.24
N ASN A 134 -15.93 -16.28 33.42
CA ASN A 134 -16.53 -14.99 33.75
C ASN A 134 -15.57 -13.84 33.35
N PRO A 135 -16.05 -12.57 33.29
CA PRO A 135 -15.23 -11.44 32.86
C PRO A 135 -13.91 -11.27 33.62
N ALA A 136 -13.90 -11.49 34.94
CA ALA A 136 -12.68 -11.32 35.75
C ALA A 136 -11.66 -12.45 35.51
N SER A 137 -12.11 -13.68 35.28
CA SER A 137 -11.22 -14.78 34.86
C SER A 137 -10.65 -14.58 33.46
N LEU A 138 -11.46 -14.11 32.49
CA LEU A 138 -10.96 -13.78 31.15
C LEU A 138 -9.93 -12.64 31.22
N THR A 139 -10.17 -11.59 32.00
CA THR A 139 -9.16 -10.52 32.13
C THR A 139 -7.88 -10.99 32.81
N ARG A 140 -7.92 -11.94 33.75
CA ARG A 140 -6.70 -12.56 34.31
C ARG A 140 -5.94 -13.40 33.28
N CYS A 141 -6.67 -14.17 32.46
CA CYS A 141 -6.10 -14.87 31.32
C CYS A 141 -5.38 -13.89 30.38
N LEU A 142 -6.09 -12.87 29.89
CA LEU A 142 -5.56 -11.85 28.99
C LEU A 142 -4.40 -11.05 29.60
N VAL A 143 -4.35 -10.89 30.92
CA VAL A 143 -3.22 -10.27 31.63
C VAL A 143 -2.01 -11.21 31.67
N CYS A 144 -2.20 -12.50 31.89
CA CYS A 144 -1.11 -13.48 31.96
C CYS A 144 -0.34 -13.56 30.64
N TRP A 145 -1.05 -13.82 29.52
CA TRP A 145 -0.46 -13.80 28.19
C TRP A 145 0.23 -12.44 27.94
N LYS A 146 -0.44 -11.31 28.21
CA LYS A 146 0.15 -9.96 28.07
C LYS A 146 1.23 -9.59 29.10
N GLU A 147 1.62 -10.50 29.98
CA GLU A 147 2.86 -10.37 30.75
C GLU A 147 3.99 -11.15 30.06
N ALA A 148 3.71 -12.30 29.41
CA ALA A 148 4.66 -13.02 28.54
C ALA A 148 5.10 -12.19 27.30
N GLU A 149 4.18 -11.79 26.42
CA GLU A 149 4.55 -11.08 25.16
C GLU A 149 5.33 -9.77 25.42
N LEU A 150 4.98 -9.09 26.53
CA LEU A 150 5.66 -7.86 26.91
C LEU A 150 7.06 -8.11 27.48
N GLU A 151 7.33 -9.31 27.98
CA GLU A 151 8.62 -9.71 28.52
C GLU A 151 9.62 -10.10 27.42
N GLU A 152 9.19 -10.70 26.29
CA GLU A 152 10.00 -10.79 25.05
C GLU A 152 10.42 -9.39 24.56
N LEU A 153 9.44 -8.53 24.28
CA LEU A 153 9.69 -7.16 23.83
C LEU A 153 10.60 -6.38 24.79
N LEU A 154 10.52 -6.63 26.10
CA LEU A 154 11.42 -6.03 27.08
C LEU A 154 12.84 -6.64 27.05
N LYS A 155 13.01 -7.94 26.77
CA LYS A 155 14.33 -8.55 26.56
C LYS A 155 15.01 -7.98 25.31
N VAL A 156 14.30 -7.95 24.18
CA VAL A 156 14.81 -7.36 22.92
C VAL A 156 15.23 -5.90 23.12
N LEU A 157 14.45 -5.13 23.88
CA LEU A 157 14.70 -3.71 24.13
C LEU A 157 15.69 -3.39 25.27
N TYR A 158 16.06 -4.36 26.10
CA TYR A 158 17.02 -4.17 27.21
C TYR A 158 18.11 -5.27 27.26
N PRO A 159 18.83 -5.58 26.15
CA PRO A 159 19.72 -6.74 26.01
C PRO A 159 20.64 -7.03 27.21
N CYS A 160 21.43 -6.04 27.64
CA CYS A 160 22.43 -6.22 28.69
C CYS A 160 21.85 -6.42 30.10
N VAL A 161 20.52 -6.23 30.28
CA VAL A 161 19.77 -6.53 31.50
C VAL A 161 18.57 -7.47 31.21
N ALA A 162 18.55 -8.20 30.09
CA ALA A 162 17.48 -9.14 29.74
C ALA A 162 17.28 -10.20 30.84
N SER A 163 18.34 -10.59 31.54
CA SER A 163 18.30 -11.46 32.74
C SER A 163 17.65 -10.86 34.00
N GLN A 164 17.12 -9.63 33.92
CA GLN A 164 16.26 -9.03 34.95
C GLN A 164 14.76 -9.18 34.63
N VAL A 165 14.45 -9.60 33.41
CA VAL A 165 13.14 -10.05 32.96
C VAL A 165 13.01 -11.56 33.29
N PRO A 166 11.81 -12.11 33.57
CA PRO A 166 11.61 -13.54 33.86
C PRO A 166 12.07 -14.49 32.73
N ALA A 167 12.16 -15.78 33.08
CA ALA A 167 12.53 -16.87 32.17
C ALA A 167 11.28 -17.64 31.71
N GLY A 168 11.32 -18.15 30.48
CA GLY A 168 10.12 -18.58 29.74
C GLY A 168 9.64 -17.48 28.81
N SER A 169 10.53 -17.07 27.91
CA SER A 169 10.34 -16.14 26.79
C SER A 169 11.69 -16.19 26.05
N ASP A 170 11.92 -17.30 25.36
CA ASP A 170 13.20 -17.73 24.80
C ASP A 170 13.26 -17.27 23.33
N LEU A 171 13.77 -16.06 23.14
CA LEU A 171 13.95 -15.41 21.82
C LEU A 171 14.65 -16.39 20.85
N ASP A 172 14.12 -16.52 19.63
CA ASP A 172 14.55 -17.51 18.63
C ASP A 172 16.05 -17.41 18.30
N CYS A 173 16.62 -16.20 18.40
CA CYS A 173 17.93 -15.84 17.88
C CYS A 173 18.80 -15.01 18.85
N GLY A 174 20.11 -14.99 18.57
CA GLY A 174 21.07 -14.03 19.12
C GLY A 174 21.62 -14.31 20.53
N THR A 175 22.74 -13.66 20.83
CA THR A 175 23.44 -13.67 22.13
C THR A 175 23.30 -12.30 22.80
N PRO A 176 22.89 -12.21 24.08
CA PRO A 176 22.87 -10.94 24.78
C PRO A 176 24.30 -10.45 25.09
N PRO A 177 24.56 -9.13 25.08
CA PRO A 177 25.88 -8.59 25.34
C PRO A 177 26.31 -8.85 26.79
N ALA A 178 27.53 -9.38 26.95
CA ALA A 178 28.06 -9.85 28.24
C ALA A 178 28.21 -8.76 29.33
N ALA A 179 28.04 -7.47 29.00
CA ALA A 179 28.02 -6.36 29.94
C ALA A 179 27.22 -5.17 29.40
N CYS A 180 26.66 -4.36 30.30
CA CYS A 180 26.05 -3.07 29.96
C CYS A 180 27.09 -1.98 29.66
N PRO A 181 26.72 -0.94 28.90
CA PRO A 181 27.55 0.26 28.77
C PRO A 181 27.78 0.90 30.13
N THR A 182 29.02 1.31 30.39
CA THR A 182 29.45 1.93 31.67
C THR A 182 29.57 3.45 31.58
N ASP A 183 29.51 4.00 30.36
CA ASP A 183 29.56 5.42 30.09
C ASP A 183 28.15 6.04 29.97
N MET A 184 28.06 7.36 30.14
CA MET A 184 26.77 8.06 30.13
C MET A 184 26.11 8.13 28.74
N ALA A 185 26.87 8.08 27.65
CA ALA A 185 26.31 8.15 26.30
C ALA A 185 25.66 6.82 25.91
N GLY A 186 26.33 5.69 26.14
CA GLY A 186 25.77 4.35 25.98
C GLY A 186 24.54 4.13 26.85
N ILE A 187 24.60 4.48 28.15
CA ILE A 187 23.44 4.38 29.06
C ILE A 187 22.26 5.25 28.60
N LEU A 188 22.51 6.48 28.10
CA LEU A 188 21.44 7.32 27.56
C LEU A 188 20.88 6.77 26.23
N CYS A 189 21.72 6.14 25.40
CA CYS A 189 21.31 5.52 24.15
C CYS A 189 20.41 4.29 24.37
N SER A 190 20.84 3.29 25.18
CA SER A 190 20.01 2.10 25.47
C SER A 190 18.63 2.48 25.99
N ARG A 191 18.56 3.49 26.87
CA ARG A 191 17.30 4.04 27.41
C ARG A 191 16.49 4.82 26.38
N ALA A 192 17.13 5.41 25.36
CA ALA A 192 16.45 6.04 24.23
C ALA A 192 15.85 4.99 23.28
N ILE A 193 16.59 3.92 22.97
CA ILE A 193 16.13 2.79 22.14
C ILE A 193 14.93 2.09 22.79
N ALA A 194 15.08 1.64 24.04
CA ALA A 194 14.00 0.95 24.75
C ALA A 194 12.73 1.80 24.83
N LYS A 195 12.88 3.09 25.11
CA LYS A 195 11.76 4.05 25.12
C LYS A 195 11.19 4.28 23.73
N ALA A 196 11.99 4.28 22.67
CA ALA A 196 11.52 4.43 21.30
C ALA A 196 10.66 3.22 20.89
N GLY A 197 11.16 1.99 21.09
CA GLY A 197 10.43 0.74 20.82
C GLY A 197 9.11 0.64 21.59
N ILE A 198 9.14 0.83 22.92
CA ILE A 198 7.92 0.87 23.76
C ILE A 198 6.88 1.88 23.25
N ASN A 199 7.30 3.06 22.74
CA ASN A 199 6.36 4.04 22.19
C ASN A 199 5.90 3.74 20.76
N PHE A 200 6.64 2.93 20.00
CA PHE A 200 6.24 2.44 18.68
C PHE A 200 5.21 1.31 18.80
N PHE A 201 5.51 0.26 19.59
CA PHE A 201 4.58 -0.81 19.93
C PHE A 201 3.22 -0.29 20.43
N LEU A 202 3.23 0.60 21.44
CA LEU A 202 2.03 1.25 22.00
C LEU A 202 1.31 2.21 21.00
N ALA A 203 1.88 2.43 19.82
CA ALA A 203 1.27 3.15 18.71
C ALA A 203 0.77 2.21 17.59
N LYS A 204 1.50 1.13 17.24
CA LYS A 204 1.02 0.08 16.32
C LYS A 204 -0.23 -0.58 16.87
N GLU A 205 -0.17 -1.13 18.10
CA GLU A 205 -1.33 -1.78 18.76
C GLU A 205 -2.56 -0.89 18.66
N LYS A 206 -2.39 0.41 18.95
CA LYS A 206 -3.48 1.36 19.08
C LYS A 206 -4.02 1.84 17.73
N ALA A 207 -3.21 1.80 16.68
CA ALA A 207 -3.65 2.07 15.32
C ALA A 207 -4.49 0.89 14.78
N VAL A 208 -3.99 -0.34 14.98
CA VAL A 208 -4.65 -1.60 14.59
C VAL A 208 -5.96 -1.80 15.37
N GLU A 209 -5.92 -1.71 16.71
CA GLU A 209 -7.11 -1.80 17.55
C GLU A 209 -8.17 -0.78 17.13
N GLN A 210 -7.81 0.47 16.80
CA GLN A 210 -8.78 1.47 16.32
C GLN A 210 -9.42 1.11 14.97
N CYS A 211 -8.73 0.36 14.13
CA CYS A 211 -9.25 -0.15 12.86
C CYS A 211 -10.23 -1.31 13.10
N LEU A 212 -9.86 -2.30 13.93
CA LEU A 212 -10.77 -3.39 14.34
C LEU A 212 -12.01 -2.85 15.06
N ASP A 213 -11.84 -1.80 15.88
CA ASP A 213 -12.90 -1.05 16.56
C ASP A 213 -13.80 -0.25 15.56
N ALA A 214 -13.37 -0.06 14.31
CA ALA A 214 -14.16 0.51 13.22
C ALA A 214 -14.86 -0.58 12.36
N MET A 215 -14.19 -1.71 12.10
CA MET A 215 -14.78 -2.90 11.47
C MET A 215 -15.97 -3.43 12.27
N ASN A 216 -15.78 -3.64 13.59
CA ASN A 216 -16.83 -4.11 14.50
C ASN A 216 -18.07 -3.19 14.57
N ARG A 217 -17.94 -1.94 14.11
CA ARG A 217 -19.03 -0.95 14.02
C ARG A 217 -19.65 -0.83 12.63
N GLY A 218 -19.18 -1.61 11.64
CA GLY A 218 -19.57 -1.47 10.24
C GLY A 218 -19.22 -0.10 9.64
N ARG A 219 -18.15 0.57 10.12
CA ARG A 219 -17.72 1.88 9.62
C ARG A 219 -16.73 1.81 8.46
N ILE A 220 -16.05 0.67 8.35
CA ILE A 220 -15.18 0.28 7.24
C ILE A 220 -15.50 -1.18 6.90
N GLN A 221 -15.31 -1.55 5.63
CA GLN A 221 -15.33 -2.93 5.17
C GLN A 221 -14.07 -3.12 4.33
N GLY A 222 -13.17 -3.99 4.79
CA GLY A 222 -11.79 -4.10 4.33
C GLY A 222 -10.90 -4.59 5.48
N GLN A 223 -9.64 -4.91 5.18
CA GLN A 223 -8.67 -5.40 6.16
C GLN A 223 -8.07 -4.25 7.00
N CYS A 224 -7.56 -4.61 8.18
CA CYS A 224 -6.75 -3.77 9.04
C CYS A 224 -5.27 -4.22 8.98
N PRO A 225 -4.30 -3.29 9.07
CA PRO A 225 -4.46 -1.84 9.18
C PRO A 225 -5.01 -1.19 7.90
N ASP A 226 -6.03 -0.33 8.03
CA ASP A 226 -6.50 0.51 6.93
C ASP A 226 -5.50 1.65 6.65
N GLY A 227 -5.67 2.39 5.55
CA GLY A 227 -4.78 3.52 5.21
C GLY A 227 -4.70 4.62 6.29
N VAL A 228 -5.68 4.69 7.22
CA VAL A 228 -5.69 5.64 8.35
C VAL A 228 -4.96 5.07 9.56
N ALA A 229 -4.95 3.76 9.75
CA ALA A 229 -4.10 3.06 10.71
C ALA A 229 -2.64 3.06 10.24
N GLN A 230 -2.36 2.69 8.98
CA GLN A 230 -1.01 2.66 8.43
C GLN A 230 -0.33 4.04 8.50
N ALA A 231 -1.03 5.12 8.16
CA ALA A 231 -0.51 6.48 8.31
C ALA A 231 -0.13 6.85 9.76
N LYS A 232 -0.73 6.21 10.79
CA LYS A 232 -0.32 6.37 12.20
C LYS A 232 0.89 5.50 12.55
N ILE A 233 0.98 4.29 11.98
CA ILE A 233 2.10 3.34 12.18
C ILE A 233 3.38 3.96 11.62
N ASN A 234 3.40 4.35 10.34
CA ASN A 234 4.53 5.02 9.69
C ASN A 234 4.91 6.32 10.44
N ALA A 235 3.92 7.08 10.90
CA ALA A 235 4.18 8.29 11.69
C ALA A 235 4.66 7.99 13.13
N ALA A 236 4.60 6.76 13.62
CA ALA A 236 5.20 6.33 14.89
C ALA A 236 6.61 5.75 14.67
N GLU A 237 6.78 4.92 13.64
CA GLU A 237 8.05 4.41 13.11
C GLU A 237 9.05 5.58 12.90
N GLN A 238 8.69 6.60 12.13
CA GLN A 238 9.51 7.81 11.94
C GLN A 238 9.91 8.50 13.26
N LYS A 239 9.04 8.49 14.28
CA LYS A 239 9.34 9.07 15.60
C LYS A 239 10.24 8.18 16.45
N LYS A 240 10.22 6.86 16.23
CA LYS A 240 11.16 5.90 16.82
C LYS A 240 12.53 6.05 16.18
N VAL A 241 12.60 6.01 14.84
CA VAL A 241 13.81 6.27 14.04
C VAL A 241 14.49 7.57 14.48
N ALA A 242 13.77 8.70 14.49
CA ALA A 242 14.28 10.00 14.94
C ALA A 242 14.51 10.13 16.46
N GLN A 243 14.33 9.07 17.25
CA GLN A 243 14.79 8.97 18.65
C GLN A 243 16.03 8.09 18.76
N ILE A 244 16.13 6.99 18.00
CA ILE A 244 17.29 6.08 17.99
C ILE A 244 18.49 6.72 17.26
N GLU A 245 18.27 7.44 16.16
CA GLU A 245 19.30 8.16 15.39
C GLU A 245 20.02 9.28 16.18
N LYS A 246 19.61 9.55 17.43
CA LYS A 246 20.31 10.46 18.36
C LYS A 246 21.44 9.78 19.15
N CYS A 247 21.56 8.45 19.05
CA CYS A 247 22.71 7.72 19.57
C CYS A 247 23.95 8.01 18.73
N THR A 248 24.88 8.78 19.30
CA THR A 248 26.18 9.13 18.67
C THR A 248 27.20 8.00 18.73
N GLN A 249 26.95 6.98 19.54
CA GLN A 249 27.70 5.73 19.64
C GLN A 249 26.70 4.59 19.84
N GLU A 250 27.06 3.42 19.33
CA GLU A 250 26.27 2.21 19.51
C GLU A 250 26.49 1.64 20.92
N PRO A 251 25.42 1.31 21.67
CA PRO A 251 25.55 0.63 22.95
C PRO A 251 25.77 -0.88 22.71
N PRO A 252 26.36 -1.62 23.67
CA PRO A 252 26.31 -3.07 23.67
C PRO A 252 24.87 -3.57 23.47
N TRP A 253 24.66 -4.32 22.40
CA TRP A 253 23.37 -4.86 21.96
C TRP A 253 23.49 -6.36 21.66
N TRP A 254 22.40 -6.98 21.20
CA TRP A 254 22.42 -8.31 20.61
C TRP A 254 23.36 -8.36 19.39
N ASP A 255 23.94 -9.53 19.09
CA ASP A 255 24.79 -9.76 17.90
C ASP A 255 23.98 -10.02 16.62
N VAL A 256 22.78 -10.59 16.78
CA VAL A 256 21.75 -10.83 15.76
C VAL A 256 20.41 -10.36 16.31
N CYS A 257 19.45 -9.98 15.46
CA CYS A 257 18.11 -9.67 15.96
C CYS A 257 17.49 -10.90 16.64
N PRO A 258 16.89 -10.80 17.84
CA PRO A 258 16.40 -11.98 18.53
C PRO A 258 15.08 -12.55 17.98
N GLU A 259 14.22 -11.67 17.47
CA GLU A 259 13.01 -12.03 16.72
C GLU A 259 13.32 -11.95 15.22
N ASP A 260 14.08 -12.93 14.71
CA ASP A 260 14.38 -13.04 13.29
C ASP A 260 13.60 -14.21 12.68
N SER A 261 12.42 -13.90 12.15
CA SER A 261 11.52 -14.85 11.48
C SER A 261 12.07 -15.43 10.16
N THR A 262 13.37 -15.22 9.87
CA THR A 262 14.14 -15.84 8.78
C THR A 262 15.24 -16.79 9.30
N PRO A 263 14.97 -18.09 9.46
CA PRO A 263 15.99 -19.07 9.84
C PRO A 263 17.12 -19.17 8.78
N PRO A 264 18.41 -19.14 9.18
CA PRO A 264 18.93 -19.36 10.53
C PRO A 264 19.48 -18.07 11.19
N CYS A 265 18.63 -17.07 11.43
CA CYS A 265 18.99 -15.82 12.11
C CYS A 265 20.05 -15.01 11.34
N ASP A 266 19.68 -14.42 10.19
CA ASP A 266 20.63 -13.69 9.33
C ASP A 266 20.68 -12.16 9.53
N GLN A 267 19.76 -11.59 10.33
CA GLN A 267 19.73 -10.16 10.67
C GLN A 267 20.81 -9.78 11.71
N THR A 268 22.09 -9.82 11.31
CA THR A 268 23.21 -9.38 12.15
C THR A 268 23.09 -7.90 12.56
N ILE A 269 23.39 -7.59 13.81
CA ILE A 269 23.43 -6.21 14.31
C ILE A 269 24.87 -5.68 14.22
N ALA A 270 25.10 -4.67 13.39
CA ALA A 270 26.41 -4.04 13.21
C ALA A 270 26.36 -2.50 13.22
N SER A 271 25.19 -1.93 13.57
CA SER A 271 24.97 -0.50 13.66
C SER A 271 23.68 -0.16 14.42
N VAL A 272 23.62 1.08 14.90
CA VAL A 272 22.39 1.76 15.38
C VAL A 272 21.25 1.72 14.34
N GLY A 273 21.56 1.56 13.04
CA GLY A 273 20.55 1.34 11.99
C GLY A 273 19.91 -0.04 12.08
N ASP A 274 20.69 -1.07 12.34
CA ASP A 274 20.22 -2.47 12.39
C ASP A 274 19.47 -2.73 13.71
N ILE A 275 19.92 -2.11 14.81
CA ILE A 275 19.13 -1.96 16.05
C ILE A 275 17.79 -1.30 15.76
N THR A 276 17.76 -0.26 14.90
CA THR A 276 16.49 0.41 14.56
C THR A 276 15.55 -0.55 13.85
N THR A 277 16.03 -1.33 12.87
CA THR A 277 15.23 -2.31 12.12
C THR A 277 14.74 -3.46 13.00
N CYS A 278 15.61 -4.04 13.84
CA CYS A 278 15.23 -5.11 14.78
C CYS A 278 14.13 -4.68 15.77
N VAL A 279 14.13 -3.39 16.14
CA VAL A 279 13.08 -2.77 16.98
C VAL A 279 11.82 -2.37 16.17
N ASP A 280 11.81 -2.53 14.84
CA ASP A 280 10.54 -2.67 14.11
C ASP A 280 10.04 -4.12 14.23
N THR A 281 10.80 -5.12 13.76
CA THR A 281 10.41 -6.55 13.71
C THR A 281 9.76 -7.03 15.02
N ALA A 282 10.52 -6.98 16.13
CA ALA A 282 10.06 -7.42 17.45
C ALA A 282 8.93 -6.55 18.06
N ALA A 283 8.71 -5.34 17.55
CA ALA A 283 7.60 -4.48 17.96
C ALA A 283 6.41 -4.59 17.00
N GLU A 284 6.55 -5.32 15.89
CA GLU A 284 5.51 -5.61 14.93
C GLU A 284 4.85 -6.97 15.19
N GLU A 285 5.63 -8.04 15.39
CA GLU A 285 5.13 -9.41 15.65
C GLU A 285 4.35 -9.44 16.97
N VAL A 286 5.02 -9.14 18.10
CA VAL A 286 4.43 -9.00 19.45
C VAL A 286 3.20 -8.08 19.48
N ALA A 287 3.14 -7.06 18.61
CA ALA A 287 1.99 -6.15 18.54
C ALA A 287 0.75 -6.77 17.88
N ASP A 288 0.92 -7.72 16.97
CA ASP A 288 -0.16 -8.43 16.31
C ASP A 288 -0.63 -9.63 17.16
N GLU A 289 0.27 -10.35 17.85
CA GLU A 289 -0.07 -11.35 18.90
C GLU A 289 -0.96 -10.75 20.00
N VAL A 290 -0.49 -9.69 20.69
CA VAL A 290 -1.29 -9.08 21.78
C VAL A 290 -2.66 -8.59 21.28
N VAL A 291 -2.77 -8.21 20.00
CA VAL A 291 -4.03 -7.79 19.36
C VAL A 291 -4.93 -8.98 19.10
N CYS A 292 -4.41 -10.07 18.56
CA CYS A 292 -5.17 -11.30 18.27
C CYS A 292 -5.76 -11.90 19.54
N GLN A 293 -4.93 -12.15 20.56
CA GLN A 293 -5.36 -12.61 21.89
C GLN A 293 -6.52 -11.80 22.50
N GLN A 294 -6.63 -10.50 22.21
CA GLN A 294 -7.66 -9.62 22.80
C GLN A 294 -8.79 -9.24 21.83
N TYR A 295 -8.77 -9.69 20.57
CA TYR A 295 -9.83 -9.51 19.57
C TYR A 295 -10.07 -10.86 18.85
N PRO A 296 -11.07 -11.68 19.24
CA PRO A 296 -11.41 -12.93 18.54
C PRO A 296 -11.76 -12.78 17.05
N GLY A 297 -12.02 -11.55 16.60
CA GLY A 297 -12.19 -11.22 15.18
C GLY A 297 -10.93 -10.74 14.45
N ALA A 298 -9.75 -10.72 15.08
CA ALA A 298 -8.54 -10.11 14.52
C ALA A 298 -8.08 -10.77 13.21
N ARG A 299 -8.03 -12.10 13.17
CA ARG A 299 -7.68 -12.86 11.94
C ARG A 299 -8.65 -12.56 10.80
N ALA A 300 -9.95 -12.54 11.08
CA ALA A 300 -10.98 -12.14 10.11
C ALA A 300 -10.92 -10.64 9.74
N GLY A 301 -10.28 -9.82 10.59
CA GLY A 301 -9.92 -8.44 10.33
C GLY A 301 -8.65 -8.23 9.50
N GLY A 302 -7.92 -9.29 9.15
CA GLY A 302 -6.69 -9.23 8.35
C GLY A 302 -5.39 -9.22 9.17
N ILE A 303 -5.45 -9.38 10.49
CA ILE A 303 -4.24 -9.43 11.35
C ILE A 303 -3.58 -10.82 11.25
N PRO A 304 -2.24 -10.91 11.10
CA PRO A 304 -1.52 -12.18 11.00
C PRO A 304 -1.39 -12.86 12.38
N CYS A 305 -2.49 -13.42 12.89
CA CYS A 305 -2.48 -14.11 14.18
C CYS A 305 -1.70 -15.46 14.13
N PRO A 306 -1.13 -15.89 15.27
CA PRO A 306 -0.81 -17.28 15.56
C PRO A 306 -2.04 -18.19 15.49
N ALA A 307 -1.83 -19.49 15.29
CA ALA A 307 -2.92 -20.44 15.09
C ALA A 307 -3.74 -20.65 16.39
N GLU A 308 -5.07 -20.65 16.28
CA GLU A 308 -5.97 -20.82 17.43
C GLU A 308 -6.26 -22.30 17.71
N PRO A 309 -6.29 -22.73 18.98
CA PRO A 309 -6.70 -24.08 19.38
C PRO A 309 -8.23 -24.21 19.39
N GLY A 310 -8.77 -25.24 18.72
CA GLY A 310 -10.18 -25.65 18.96
C GLY A 310 -10.91 -26.36 17.81
N THR A 311 -10.54 -26.15 16.55
CA THR A 311 -11.23 -26.80 15.41
C THR A 311 -10.46 -28.01 14.92
N THR A 312 -10.86 -29.20 15.37
CA THR A 312 -10.20 -30.48 15.03
C THR A 312 -10.54 -30.99 13.63
N ALA A 313 -9.76 -30.58 12.64
CA ALA A 313 -9.65 -31.24 11.34
C ALA A 313 -8.19 -31.71 11.13
N SER A 314 -7.87 -32.92 11.59
CA SER A 314 -6.51 -33.45 11.50
C SER A 314 -6.14 -33.86 10.07
N THR A 315 -5.04 -33.32 9.55
CA THR A 315 -4.16 -34.01 8.60
C THR A 315 -2.73 -33.51 8.85
N ALA A 316 -1.75 -34.41 8.77
CA ALA A 316 -0.35 -34.09 9.09
C ALA A 316 0.32 -33.25 7.99
N SER A 317 1.33 -32.46 8.40
CA SER A 317 2.19 -31.72 7.48
C SER A 317 2.92 -32.65 6.51
N LEU A 318 2.52 -32.62 5.25
CA LEU A 318 3.38 -32.97 4.12
C LEU A 318 3.77 -31.69 3.42
N THR A 319 5.06 -31.57 3.06
CA THR A 319 5.60 -30.44 2.31
C THR A 319 5.13 -30.47 0.85
N THR A 320 3.89 -30.08 0.63
CA THR A 320 3.37 -29.76 -0.70
C THR A 320 3.56 -28.28 -0.97
N ALA A 321 4.37 -27.95 -1.98
CA ALA A 321 4.32 -26.61 -2.57
C ALA A 321 2.90 -26.39 -3.11
N SER A 322 2.17 -25.46 -2.49
CA SER A 322 0.87 -25.01 -3.00
C SER A 322 1.07 -24.14 -4.23
N ALA A 323 1.48 -24.79 -5.33
CA ALA A 323 1.01 -24.37 -6.64
C ALA A 323 -0.52 -24.36 -6.56
N SER A 324 -1.11 -23.16 -6.61
CA SER A 324 -2.56 -23.00 -6.75
C SER A 324 -3.01 -23.94 -7.87
N ALA A 325 -3.88 -24.91 -7.56
CA ALA A 325 -4.37 -25.88 -8.53
C ALA A 325 -5.36 -25.19 -9.48
N SER A 326 -4.82 -24.33 -10.34
CA SER A 326 -5.53 -23.63 -11.39
C SER A 326 -6.19 -24.68 -12.27
N CYS A 327 -7.52 -24.62 -12.32
CA CYS A 327 -8.28 -25.58 -13.11
C CYS A 327 -7.96 -25.30 -14.58
N SER A 328 -7.36 -26.29 -15.25
CA SER A 328 -6.76 -26.11 -16.57
C SER A 328 -7.86 -25.82 -17.58
N CYS A 329 -7.92 -24.57 -18.03
CA CYS A 329 -8.72 -24.16 -19.17
C CYS A 329 -8.06 -24.60 -20.48
N ALA A 330 -8.81 -24.56 -21.59
CA ALA A 330 -8.25 -24.80 -22.92
C ALA A 330 -7.04 -23.85 -23.18
N PRO A 331 -5.93 -24.34 -23.78
CA PRO A 331 -4.61 -23.70 -23.70
C PRO A 331 -4.50 -22.32 -24.38
N GLN A 332 -5.44 -21.99 -25.27
CA GLN A 332 -5.64 -20.65 -25.81
C GLN A 332 -7.10 -20.49 -26.23
N ALA A 333 -7.67 -19.32 -25.95
CA ALA A 333 -8.97 -18.89 -26.45
C ALA A 333 -8.76 -17.87 -27.59
N SER A 334 -9.58 -17.94 -28.62
CA SER A 334 -9.47 -17.08 -29.81
C SER A 334 -10.79 -17.00 -30.58
N ILE A 335 -11.27 -15.78 -30.83
CA ILE A 335 -12.48 -15.53 -31.63
C ILE A 335 -12.14 -14.59 -32.79
N THR A 336 -12.23 -15.11 -34.00
CA THR A 336 -12.19 -14.34 -35.25
C THR A 336 -13.58 -13.83 -35.63
N SER A 337 -13.67 -12.56 -36.03
CA SER A 337 -14.86 -11.99 -36.66
C SER A 337 -14.47 -10.81 -37.58
N ASN A 338 -15.45 -10.14 -38.18
CA ASN A 338 -15.23 -9.03 -39.11
C ASN A 338 -15.67 -7.67 -38.53
N PHE A 339 -15.21 -6.58 -39.12
CA PHE A 339 -15.86 -5.27 -39.05
C PHE A 339 -16.97 -5.13 -40.10
N ASN A 340 -17.89 -4.19 -39.88
CA ASN A 340 -18.93 -3.83 -40.83
C ASN A 340 -18.38 -2.92 -41.96
N GLY A 341 -19.17 -2.69 -43.00
CA GLY A 341 -18.75 -1.97 -44.21
C GLY A 341 -18.47 -0.47 -44.04
N THR A 342 -18.56 0.09 -42.84
CA THR A 342 -18.27 1.50 -42.58
C THR A 342 -16.77 1.70 -42.38
N ALA A 343 -16.14 2.52 -43.23
CA ALA A 343 -14.76 2.95 -43.05
C ALA A 343 -14.60 3.77 -41.75
N ILE A 344 -13.43 3.70 -41.12
CA ILE A 344 -13.15 4.34 -39.83
C ILE A 344 -12.07 5.40 -40.05
N PRO A 345 -12.40 6.71 -40.00
CA PRO A 345 -11.42 7.76 -40.25
C PRO A 345 -10.29 7.82 -39.23
N GLN A 346 -9.14 8.36 -39.65
CA GLN A 346 -7.98 8.66 -38.80
C GLN A 346 -8.38 9.49 -37.56
N GLY A 347 -7.71 9.21 -36.43
CA GLY A 347 -7.90 9.93 -35.17
C GLY A 347 -9.15 9.55 -34.38
N ARG A 348 -10.08 8.77 -34.97
CA ARG A 348 -11.18 8.13 -34.23
C ARG A 348 -10.65 7.06 -33.27
N PHE A 349 -11.46 6.70 -32.29
CA PHE A 349 -11.14 5.61 -31.36
C PHE A 349 -12.01 4.39 -31.65
N ILE A 350 -11.41 3.21 -31.66
CA ILE A 350 -12.12 1.94 -31.57
C ILE A 350 -12.06 1.50 -30.10
N TRP A 351 -13.23 1.39 -29.47
CA TRP A 351 -13.37 0.78 -28.15
C TRP A 351 -13.63 -0.72 -28.34
N PHE A 352 -12.58 -1.51 -28.28
CA PHE A 352 -12.67 -2.97 -28.20
C PHE A 352 -13.09 -3.35 -26.78
N ASN A 353 -14.09 -4.21 -26.64
CA ASN A 353 -14.57 -4.70 -25.35
C ASN A 353 -14.92 -6.19 -25.44
N SER A 354 -14.70 -6.90 -24.33
CA SER A 354 -15.01 -8.32 -24.19
C SER A 354 -15.90 -8.54 -22.98
N VAL A 355 -16.77 -9.53 -23.09
CA VAL A 355 -17.73 -9.92 -22.05
C VAL A 355 -17.77 -11.44 -21.94
N LEU A 356 -18.12 -11.93 -20.76
CA LEU A 356 -18.30 -13.35 -20.52
C LEU A 356 -19.56 -13.67 -19.70
N LYS A 357 -19.95 -14.94 -19.74
CA LYS A 357 -20.99 -15.53 -18.91
C LYS A 357 -20.54 -16.92 -18.45
N VAL A 358 -20.65 -17.18 -17.15
CA VAL A 358 -20.07 -18.37 -16.52
C VAL A 358 -21.16 -19.31 -16.02
N SER A 359 -20.88 -20.60 -16.05
CA SER A 359 -21.68 -21.66 -15.44
C SER A 359 -20.76 -22.62 -14.67
N GLY A 360 -21.28 -23.24 -13.61
CA GLY A 360 -20.49 -24.00 -12.64
C GLY A 360 -19.98 -23.19 -11.43
N VAL A 361 -20.26 -21.88 -11.37
CA VAL A 361 -19.95 -21.05 -10.19
C VAL A 361 -20.74 -21.58 -8.98
N GLY A 362 -20.02 -21.91 -7.90
CA GLY A 362 -20.59 -22.46 -6.67
C GLY A 362 -20.97 -21.40 -5.62
N SER A 363 -21.02 -21.81 -4.36
CA SER A 363 -21.28 -20.93 -3.20
C SER A 363 -20.04 -20.23 -2.64
N THR A 364 -18.90 -20.33 -3.33
CA THR A 364 -17.63 -19.66 -3.01
C THR A 364 -17.28 -18.70 -4.15
N PRO A 365 -16.52 -17.61 -3.88
CA PRO A 365 -16.03 -16.74 -4.94
C PRO A 365 -15.23 -17.53 -5.99
N VAL A 366 -15.48 -17.24 -7.27
CA VAL A 366 -14.71 -17.80 -8.39
C VAL A 366 -14.09 -16.66 -9.18
N THR A 367 -12.76 -16.66 -9.25
CA THR A 367 -12.01 -15.71 -10.07
C THR A 367 -11.63 -16.38 -11.39
N ILE A 368 -11.78 -15.60 -12.46
CA ILE A 368 -11.36 -15.93 -13.83
C ILE A 368 -10.39 -14.83 -14.27
N ASN A 369 -9.19 -15.21 -14.68
CA ASN A 369 -8.28 -14.29 -15.35
C ASN A 369 -8.24 -14.62 -16.84
N PHE A 370 -8.22 -13.60 -17.69
CA PHE A 370 -7.96 -13.67 -19.12
C PHE A 370 -6.71 -12.85 -19.41
N THR A 371 -5.61 -13.53 -19.68
CA THR A 371 -4.27 -12.93 -19.76
C THR A 371 -3.62 -13.16 -21.13
N ASN A 372 -2.46 -12.53 -21.36
CA ASN A 372 -1.71 -12.63 -22.62
C ASN A 372 -2.56 -12.23 -23.85
N GLN A 373 -3.40 -11.21 -23.68
CA GLN A 373 -4.43 -10.86 -24.64
C GLN A 373 -3.89 -10.05 -25.84
N THR A 374 -4.30 -10.44 -27.05
CA THR A 374 -3.95 -9.75 -28.29
C THR A 374 -5.13 -9.63 -29.24
N ILE A 375 -5.23 -8.49 -29.93
CA ILE A 375 -6.15 -8.28 -31.06
C ILE A 375 -5.32 -8.10 -32.33
N GLN A 376 -5.51 -8.97 -33.32
CA GLN A 376 -4.80 -8.93 -34.59
C GLN A 376 -5.76 -8.75 -35.77
N PHE A 377 -5.41 -7.85 -36.70
CA PHE A 377 -6.13 -7.62 -37.96
C PHE A 377 -5.20 -7.01 -39.02
N THR A 378 -5.63 -6.99 -40.28
CA THR A 378 -4.89 -6.30 -41.36
C THR A 378 -5.76 -5.21 -41.98
N ALA A 379 -5.24 -3.98 -42.05
CA ALA A 379 -5.87 -2.85 -42.74
C ALA A 379 -4.86 -2.27 -43.75
N ASP A 380 -5.28 -2.04 -44.99
CA ASP A 380 -4.45 -1.54 -46.10
C ASP A 380 -3.08 -2.24 -46.24
N SER A 381 -3.09 -3.57 -46.12
CA SER A 381 -1.92 -4.46 -46.13
C SER A 381 -0.95 -4.32 -44.95
N VAL A 382 -1.26 -3.51 -43.94
CA VAL A 382 -0.53 -3.41 -42.68
C VAL A 382 -1.20 -4.27 -41.61
N THR A 383 -0.45 -5.20 -41.02
CA THR A 383 -0.94 -6.03 -39.91
C THR A 383 -0.76 -5.29 -38.59
N TYR A 384 -1.87 -5.02 -37.92
CA TYR A 384 -1.92 -4.48 -36.57
C TYR A 384 -2.00 -5.65 -35.59
N THR A 385 -1.14 -5.64 -34.56
CA THR A 385 -1.24 -6.52 -33.39
C THR A 385 -1.26 -5.62 -32.17
N LEU A 386 -2.38 -5.62 -31.46
CA LEU A 386 -2.63 -4.76 -30.31
C LEU A 386 -2.59 -5.61 -29.04
N ASN A 387 -1.77 -5.24 -28.07
CA ASN A 387 -1.83 -5.83 -26.73
C ASN A 387 -3.06 -5.24 -26.01
N VAL A 388 -3.91 -6.10 -25.46
CA VAL A 388 -5.05 -5.70 -24.65
C VAL A 388 -4.67 -5.83 -23.18
N PRO A 389 -5.09 -4.91 -22.28
CA PRO A 389 -4.94 -5.10 -20.85
C PRO A 389 -5.55 -6.43 -20.38
N ASP A 390 -4.99 -7.02 -19.34
CA ASP A 390 -5.50 -8.29 -18.81
C ASP A 390 -6.88 -8.07 -18.16
N GLY A 391 -7.67 -9.13 -18.01
CA GLY A 391 -9.01 -9.07 -17.43
C GLY A 391 -9.14 -10.02 -16.25
N GLN A 392 -9.56 -9.52 -15.10
CA GLN A 392 -9.91 -10.34 -13.94
C GLN A 392 -11.39 -10.16 -13.60
N VAL A 393 -12.15 -11.26 -13.63
CA VAL A 393 -13.56 -11.27 -13.24
C VAL A 393 -13.75 -12.17 -12.04
N THR A 394 -14.18 -11.59 -10.91
CA THR A 394 -14.49 -12.33 -9.68
C THR A 394 -15.99 -12.38 -9.48
N PHE A 395 -16.54 -13.58 -9.60
CA PHE A 395 -17.93 -13.91 -9.31
C PHE A 395 -18.06 -14.22 -7.82
N ASP A 396 -18.55 -13.25 -7.04
CA ASP A 396 -18.64 -13.34 -5.59
C ASP A 396 -20.11 -13.41 -5.13
N PRO A 397 -20.56 -14.51 -4.48
CA PRO A 397 -21.88 -14.61 -3.87
C PRO A 397 -22.17 -13.58 -2.77
N ALA A 398 -21.14 -12.95 -2.18
CA ALA A 398 -21.27 -11.90 -1.17
C ALA A 398 -21.31 -10.49 -1.74
N ALA A 399 -20.95 -10.29 -3.03
CA ALA A 399 -21.04 -8.99 -3.69
C ALA A 399 -22.50 -8.55 -3.81
N THR A 400 -22.81 -7.36 -3.29
CA THR A 400 -24.15 -6.75 -3.35
C THR A 400 -24.29 -5.74 -4.50
N LEU A 401 -23.18 -5.41 -5.16
CA LEU A 401 -23.10 -4.53 -6.31
C LEU A 401 -21.95 -4.99 -7.21
N ALA A 402 -22.17 -4.98 -8.52
CA ALA A 402 -21.12 -5.18 -9.52
C ALA A 402 -20.34 -3.88 -9.75
N THR A 403 -19.03 -4.01 -9.90
CA THR A 403 -18.09 -2.90 -10.14
C THR A 403 -17.05 -3.31 -11.18
N THR A 404 -16.61 -2.35 -11.99
CA THR A 404 -15.40 -2.48 -12.82
C THR A 404 -14.48 -1.31 -12.48
N VAL A 405 -13.20 -1.58 -12.27
CA VAL A 405 -12.13 -0.57 -12.15
C VAL A 405 -10.96 -0.96 -13.06
N PHE A 406 -10.09 0.00 -13.38
CA PHE A 406 -8.86 -0.30 -14.10
C PHE A 406 -7.65 -0.14 -13.17
N ASN A 407 -7.04 -1.27 -12.80
CA ASN A 407 -5.82 -1.27 -12.01
C ASN A 407 -4.63 -0.93 -12.92
N THR A 408 -4.15 0.30 -12.80
CA THR A 408 -3.03 0.84 -13.58
C THR A 408 -1.68 0.29 -13.17
N ALA A 409 -1.56 -0.36 -12.00
CA ALA A 409 -0.32 -1.00 -11.57
C ALA A 409 -0.14 -2.41 -12.18
N THR A 410 -1.24 -3.17 -12.29
CA THR A 410 -1.24 -4.51 -12.91
C THR A 410 -1.66 -4.51 -14.39
N ASN A 411 -2.02 -3.34 -14.95
CA ASN A 411 -2.60 -3.21 -16.30
C ASN A 411 -3.79 -4.17 -16.51
N THR A 412 -4.67 -4.25 -15.50
CA THR A 412 -5.78 -5.21 -15.45
C THR A 412 -7.13 -4.51 -15.28
N TRP A 413 -8.13 -4.94 -16.04
CA TRP A 413 -9.54 -4.65 -15.78
C TRP A 413 -10.05 -5.58 -14.67
N GLU A 414 -10.32 -5.02 -13.50
CA GLU A 414 -10.83 -5.77 -12.35
C GLU A 414 -12.34 -5.58 -12.27
N THR A 415 -13.10 -6.66 -12.45
CA THR A 415 -14.56 -6.66 -12.40
C THR A 415 -15.05 -7.63 -11.33
N VAL A 416 -15.73 -7.11 -10.31
CA VAL A 416 -16.42 -7.90 -9.29
C VAL A 416 -17.90 -7.92 -9.61
N THR A 417 -18.54 -9.10 -9.52
CA THR A 417 -19.98 -9.24 -9.81
C THR A 417 -20.69 -10.19 -8.83
N PRO A 418 -21.95 -9.90 -8.45
CA PRO A 418 -22.83 -10.89 -7.83
C PRO A 418 -23.01 -12.12 -8.73
N THR A 419 -23.18 -13.29 -8.12
CA THR A 419 -23.53 -14.53 -8.84
C THR A 419 -25.00 -14.58 -9.25
N GLY A 420 -25.29 -15.21 -10.40
CA GLY A 420 -26.65 -15.54 -10.84
C GLY A 420 -27.37 -14.47 -11.67
N LEU A 421 -26.69 -13.39 -12.07
CA LEU A 421 -27.25 -12.37 -12.97
C LEU A 421 -27.59 -12.93 -14.35
N GLY A 422 -28.62 -12.37 -14.99
CA GLY A 422 -29.21 -12.91 -16.22
C GLY A 422 -28.42 -12.67 -17.51
N GLY A 423 -27.61 -11.62 -17.56
CA GLY A 423 -26.85 -11.21 -18.75
C GLY A 423 -25.38 -11.63 -18.74
N ASN A 424 -24.53 -10.81 -19.34
CA ASN A 424 -23.07 -10.92 -19.36
C ASN A 424 -22.41 -10.01 -18.33
N THR A 425 -21.15 -10.29 -18.03
CA THR A 425 -20.23 -9.48 -17.22
C THR A 425 -19.06 -9.02 -18.10
N PHE A 426 -18.58 -7.80 -17.90
CA PHE A 426 -17.42 -7.25 -18.60
C PHE A 426 -16.13 -8.00 -18.18
N LEU A 427 -15.22 -8.18 -19.15
CA LEU A 427 -13.98 -8.94 -18.98
C LEU A 427 -12.74 -8.07 -19.13
N SER A 428 -12.56 -7.44 -20.29
CA SER A 428 -11.47 -6.52 -20.59
C SER A 428 -11.80 -5.67 -21.83
N GLY A 429 -11.12 -4.54 -22.00
CA GLY A 429 -11.24 -3.69 -23.19
C GLY A 429 -9.99 -2.86 -23.48
N LEU A 430 -9.93 -2.32 -24.69
CA LEU A 430 -8.84 -1.50 -25.20
C LEU A 430 -9.39 -0.32 -26.02
N ALA A 431 -8.97 0.90 -25.64
CA ALA A 431 -9.12 2.09 -26.45
C ALA A 431 -7.98 2.18 -27.48
N PHE A 432 -8.28 1.97 -28.76
CA PHE A 432 -7.30 2.08 -29.85
C PHE A 432 -7.57 3.31 -30.71
N GLN A 433 -6.65 4.27 -30.77
CA GLN A 433 -6.77 5.39 -31.71
C GLN A 433 -6.32 4.97 -33.11
N VAL A 434 -7.16 5.24 -34.10
CA VAL A 434 -7.00 4.82 -35.51
C VAL A 434 -5.90 5.68 -36.17
N PRO A 435 -4.75 5.10 -36.56
CA PRO A 435 -3.55 5.87 -36.91
C PRO A 435 -3.54 6.36 -38.37
N VAL A 436 -4.32 5.75 -39.24
CA VAL A 436 -4.58 6.11 -40.65
C VAL A 436 -6.05 5.76 -40.96
N ASP A 437 -6.64 6.33 -42.01
CA ASP A 437 -8.01 5.94 -42.41
C ASP A 437 -8.08 4.42 -42.65
N PHE A 438 -9.00 3.73 -41.96
CA PHE A 438 -9.18 2.29 -42.10
C PHE A 438 -10.35 1.97 -43.05
N PRO A 439 -10.19 1.03 -43.99
CA PRO A 439 -11.26 0.61 -44.87
C PRO A 439 -12.40 -0.08 -44.10
N GLY A 440 -13.62 0.01 -44.65
CA GLY A 440 -14.74 -0.78 -44.14
C GLY A 440 -14.56 -2.27 -44.45
N GLY A 441 -15.09 -3.13 -43.58
CA GLY A 441 -15.13 -4.58 -43.83
C GLY A 441 -13.87 -5.37 -43.47
N ILE A 442 -12.95 -4.82 -42.67
CA ILE A 442 -11.74 -5.52 -42.18
C ILE A 442 -12.10 -6.91 -41.65
N ASN A 443 -11.48 -7.95 -42.20
CA ASN A 443 -11.74 -9.34 -41.92
C ASN A 443 -10.51 -10.17 -42.35
N PRO A 444 -9.86 -10.96 -41.46
CA PRO A 444 -10.20 -11.19 -40.06
C PRO A 444 -9.82 -10.03 -39.12
N VAL A 445 -10.58 -9.91 -38.04
CA VAL A 445 -10.19 -9.32 -36.77
C VAL A 445 -10.28 -10.43 -35.71
N THR A 446 -9.19 -10.73 -35.03
CA THR A 446 -9.10 -11.87 -34.10
C THR A 446 -8.62 -11.40 -32.74
N TRP A 447 -9.47 -11.55 -31.72
CA TRP A 447 -9.07 -11.40 -30.32
C TRP A 447 -8.67 -12.78 -29.79
N SER A 448 -7.50 -12.90 -29.18
CA SER A 448 -6.99 -14.12 -28.54
C SER A 448 -6.45 -13.83 -27.15
N GLY A 449 -6.37 -14.84 -26.30
CA GLY A 449 -5.79 -14.77 -24.96
C GLY A 449 -5.83 -16.13 -24.26
N GLN A 450 -5.52 -16.18 -22.96
CA GLN A 450 -5.51 -17.41 -22.17
C GLN A 450 -6.39 -17.26 -20.92
N PHE A 451 -7.32 -18.20 -20.71
CA PHE A 451 -8.12 -18.23 -19.49
C PHE A 451 -7.43 -19.06 -18.41
N THR A 452 -7.57 -18.62 -17.16
CA THR A 452 -7.35 -19.42 -15.95
C THR A 452 -8.54 -19.23 -15.01
N SER A 453 -8.86 -20.22 -14.18
CA SER A 453 -9.86 -20.05 -13.13
C SER A 453 -9.49 -20.77 -11.84
N SER A 454 -9.98 -20.23 -10.71
CA SER A 454 -9.85 -20.83 -9.38
C SER A 454 -10.81 -22.00 -9.13
N ALA A 455 -11.71 -22.32 -10.07
CA ALA A 455 -12.68 -23.40 -9.94
C ALA A 455 -13.02 -24.06 -11.29
N GLY A 456 -13.72 -25.20 -11.22
CA GLY A 456 -14.19 -25.93 -12.39
C GLY A 456 -15.42 -25.27 -12.98
N VAL A 457 -15.25 -24.56 -14.10
CA VAL A 457 -16.30 -23.72 -14.71
C VAL A 457 -16.33 -23.85 -16.23
N SER A 458 -17.49 -23.55 -16.82
CA SER A 458 -17.66 -23.34 -18.26
C SER A 458 -17.91 -21.86 -18.54
N ILE A 459 -16.96 -21.24 -19.23
CA ILE A 459 -16.91 -19.82 -19.58
C ILE A 459 -17.38 -19.68 -21.02
N ASN A 460 -18.42 -18.88 -21.27
CA ASN A 460 -18.83 -18.46 -22.60
C ASN A 460 -18.42 -17.00 -22.80
N TRP A 461 -17.52 -16.71 -23.74
CA TRP A 461 -17.01 -15.35 -23.95
C TRP A 461 -17.25 -14.86 -25.38
N GLN A 462 -17.37 -13.53 -25.51
CA GLN A 462 -17.61 -12.79 -26.74
C GLN A 462 -16.87 -11.45 -26.71
N TRP A 463 -16.63 -10.85 -27.88
CA TRP A 463 -16.08 -9.49 -27.98
C TRP A 463 -16.87 -8.63 -28.97
N ALA A 464 -16.84 -7.31 -28.76
CA ALA A 464 -17.42 -6.30 -29.63
C ALA A 464 -16.43 -5.13 -29.83
N ALA A 465 -16.77 -4.24 -30.76
CA ALA A 465 -16.02 -3.03 -31.04
C ALA A 465 -16.94 -1.92 -31.53
N ALA A 466 -16.92 -0.77 -30.86
CA ALA A 466 -17.62 0.45 -31.28
C ALA A 466 -16.62 1.55 -31.65
N VAL A 467 -17.04 2.49 -32.50
CA VAL A 467 -16.22 3.65 -32.86
C VAL A 467 -16.72 4.90 -32.15
N TYR A 468 -15.78 5.68 -31.63
CA TYR A 468 -16.02 6.91 -30.89
C TYR A 468 -15.34 8.10 -31.57
N THR A 469 -16.07 9.22 -31.60
CA THR A 469 -15.62 10.50 -32.17
C THR A 469 -14.68 11.27 -31.25
N THR A 470 -14.82 11.05 -29.94
CA THR A 470 -13.95 11.50 -28.84
C THR A 470 -13.94 10.39 -27.79
N PHE A 471 -12.78 10.07 -27.22
CA PHE A 471 -12.60 9.01 -26.21
C PHE A 471 -11.39 9.32 -25.32
N SER A 472 -11.29 8.63 -24.18
CA SER A 472 -10.11 8.68 -23.30
C SER A 472 -9.18 7.50 -23.56
N THR A 473 -7.87 7.71 -23.41
CA THR A 473 -6.86 6.64 -23.27
C THR A 473 -6.57 6.30 -21.81
N ASP A 474 -6.96 7.16 -20.85
CA ASP A 474 -7.12 6.75 -19.46
C ASP A 474 -8.41 5.92 -19.34
N ASN A 475 -8.23 4.64 -19.02
CA ASN A 475 -9.28 3.66 -18.80
C ASN A 475 -10.17 3.99 -17.59
N ASN A 476 -9.64 4.63 -16.53
CA ASN A 476 -10.43 4.97 -15.34
C ASN A 476 -11.41 6.12 -15.61
N ALA A 477 -11.09 7.04 -16.54
CA ALA A 477 -12.03 8.06 -17.01
C ALA A 477 -13.24 7.50 -17.78
N LEU A 478 -13.20 6.26 -18.30
CA LEU A 478 -14.24 5.73 -19.19
C LEU A 478 -15.58 5.45 -18.49
N GLY A 479 -15.56 5.07 -17.21
CA GLY A 479 -16.75 4.62 -16.47
C GLY A 479 -17.38 3.38 -17.12
N VAL A 480 -16.63 2.28 -17.19
CA VAL A 480 -17.10 1.07 -17.89
C VAL A 480 -18.18 0.35 -17.07
N LYS A 481 -19.33 0.05 -17.71
CA LYS A 481 -20.42 -0.69 -17.06
C LYS A 481 -20.03 -2.17 -16.84
N PRO A 482 -20.13 -2.71 -15.61
CA PRO A 482 -19.63 -4.05 -15.30
C PRO A 482 -20.52 -5.21 -15.77
N VAL A 483 -21.82 -5.00 -15.90
CA VAL A 483 -22.81 -6.06 -16.19
C VAL A 483 -23.94 -5.52 -17.08
N ASP A 484 -24.62 -6.40 -17.82
CA ASP A 484 -25.81 -6.04 -18.60
C ASP A 484 -27.01 -5.65 -17.70
N ASP A 485 -27.00 -6.11 -16.44
CA ASP A 485 -28.09 -5.89 -15.49
C ASP A 485 -28.31 -4.38 -15.21
N ASN A 486 -29.57 -3.98 -15.08
CA ASN A 486 -29.99 -2.58 -14.97
C ASN A 486 -30.19 -2.10 -13.52
N MET A 487 -29.92 -2.95 -12.52
CA MET A 487 -30.03 -2.64 -11.10
C MET A 487 -28.80 -3.04 -10.29
N ALA A 488 -28.06 -4.06 -10.72
CA ALA A 488 -26.93 -4.63 -9.99
C ALA A 488 -25.62 -3.81 -10.06
N SER A 489 -25.60 -2.60 -10.61
CA SER A 489 -24.41 -1.72 -10.61
C SER A 489 -24.78 -0.25 -10.36
N VAL A 490 -23.79 0.63 -10.22
CA VAL A 490 -24.01 2.09 -10.15
C VAL A 490 -24.71 2.65 -11.41
N TYR A 491 -24.61 1.94 -12.53
CA TYR A 491 -25.19 2.33 -13.82
C TYR A 491 -26.56 1.69 -14.01
N GLN A 492 -27.58 2.34 -13.42
CA GLN A 492 -28.97 1.88 -13.38
C GLN A 492 -29.70 2.16 -14.72
N ASN A 493 -29.22 1.52 -15.79
CA ASN A 493 -29.66 1.71 -17.18
C ASN A 493 -29.74 0.37 -17.93
N ALA A 494 -30.26 0.38 -19.17
CA ALA A 494 -30.37 -0.80 -20.03
C ALA A 494 -29.18 -0.98 -21.01
N ASP A 495 -28.07 -0.28 -20.80
CA ASP A 495 -26.89 -0.38 -21.68
C ASP A 495 -26.09 -1.66 -21.35
N HIS A 496 -25.33 -2.20 -22.32
CA HIS A 496 -24.63 -3.49 -22.15
C HIS A 496 -23.38 -3.38 -21.27
N ALA A 497 -22.94 -4.51 -20.70
CA ALA A 497 -21.63 -4.67 -20.09
C ALA A 497 -20.51 -4.24 -21.07
N GLY A 498 -19.51 -3.51 -20.58
CA GLY A 498 -18.47 -2.90 -21.41
C GLY A 498 -18.84 -1.54 -22.00
N THR A 499 -20.03 -0.99 -21.73
CA THR A 499 -20.39 0.38 -22.15
C THR A 499 -19.54 1.42 -21.43
N PRO A 500 -18.83 2.33 -22.12
CA PRO A 500 -18.09 3.44 -21.51
C PRO A 500 -19.05 4.60 -21.24
N GLU A 501 -19.65 4.60 -20.04
CA GLU A 501 -20.80 5.43 -19.66
C GLU A 501 -20.55 6.93 -19.83
N ASN A 502 -19.32 7.39 -19.55
CA ASN A 502 -18.92 8.79 -19.65
C ASN A 502 -18.77 9.28 -21.11
N PHE A 503 -18.69 8.35 -22.08
CA PHE A 503 -18.41 8.67 -23.49
C PHE A 503 -19.55 8.38 -24.46
N LYS A 504 -20.71 7.87 -23.98
CA LYS A 504 -21.86 7.46 -24.81
C LYS A 504 -22.30 8.48 -25.86
N ALA A 505 -22.23 9.78 -25.56
CA ALA A 505 -22.59 10.86 -26.48
C ALA A 505 -21.72 10.94 -27.75
N PHE A 506 -20.55 10.29 -27.77
CA PHE A 506 -19.56 10.39 -28.85
C PHE A 506 -19.56 9.17 -29.80
N VAL A 507 -20.39 8.14 -29.58
CA VAL A 507 -20.40 6.93 -30.41
C VAL A 507 -20.86 7.21 -31.85
N THR A 508 -20.26 6.52 -32.82
CA THR A 508 -20.58 6.63 -34.25
C THR A 508 -20.53 5.25 -34.94
N GLY A 509 -20.96 5.19 -36.20
CA GLY A 509 -20.87 3.97 -37.01
C GLY A 509 -19.43 3.62 -37.35
N GLY A 510 -19.10 2.33 -37.27
CA GLY A 510 -17.75 1.80 -37.56
C GLY A 510 -17.42 0.56 -36.72
N ALA A 511 -16.31 -0.11 -37.04
CA ALA A 511 -15.90 -1.37 -36.43
C ALA A 511 -17.03 -2.41 -36.43
N ARG A 512 -17.61 -2.77 -35.28
CA ARG A 512 -18.81 -3.64 -35.17
C ARG A 512 -20.07 -2.87 -34.72
N GLY A 513 -19.98 -1.55 -34.53
CA GLY A 513 -21.07 -0.69 -34.09
C GLY A 513 -21.77 0.06 -35.22
N GLY A 514 -23.06 0.32 -35.03
CA GLY A 514 -23.89 1.17 -35.90
C GLY A 514 -24.01 2.62 -35.46
N GLY A 515 -23.35 3.02 -34.37
CA GLY A 515 -23.60 4.29 -33.68
C GLY A 515 -24.92 4.33 -32.92
N GLY A 516 -25.40 5.52 -32.58
CA GLY A 516 -26.66 5.71 -31.84
C GLY A 516 -26.59 5.13 -30.43
N SER A 517 -27.40 4.12 -30.12
CA SER A 517 -27.38 3.41 -28.83
C SER A 517 -26.44 2.20 -28.80
N ASN A 518 -25.69 1.92 -29.88
CA ASN A 518 -24.83 0.75 -29.98
C ASN A 518 -23.42 1.03 -29.41
N PHE A 519 -23.34 1.27 -28.10
CA PHE A 519 -22.14 1.75 -27.38
C PHE A 519 -21.00 0.72 -27.31
N THR A 520 -21.31 -0.57 -27.23
CA THR A 520 -20.32 -1.66 -27.21
C THR A 520 -19.93 -2.13 -28.61
N GLY A 521 -20.82 -1.92 -29.60
CA GLY A 521 -20.79 -2.64 -30.86
C GLY A 521 -21.51 -3.99 -30.75
N SER A 522 -21.76 -4.62 -31.90
CA SER A 522 -22.38 -5.94 -31.96
C SER A 522 -21.39 -7.03 -31.54
N LEU A 523 -21.78 -7.90 -30.59
CA LEU A 523 -20.96 -9.02 -30.12
C LEU A 523 -20.57 -9.99 -31.25
N SER A 524 -19.44 -10.66 -31.08
CA SER A 524 -18.94 -11.77 -31.90
C SER A 524 -19.81 -13.03 -31.74
N ALA A 525 -19.48 -14.08 -32.48
CA ALA A 525 -19.91 -15.43 -32.09
C ALA A 525 -19.32 -15.79 -30.71
N THR A 526 -20.03 -16.59 -29.93
CA THR A 526 -19.60 -17.08 -28.62
C THR A 526 -18.58 -18.21 -28.78
N GLN A 527 -17.53 -18.20 -27.96
CA GLN A 527 -16.67 -19.37 -27.74
C GLN A 527 -16.82 -19.86 -26.30
N SER A 528 -16.98 -21.17 -26.17
CA SER A 528 -17.00 -21.86 -24.88
C SER A 528 -15.60 -22.34 -24.51
N VAL A 529 -15.20 -22.12 -23.27
CA VAL A 529 -13.95 -22.59 -22.66
C VAL A 529 -14.30 -23.28 -21.35
N THR A 530 -14.04 -24.58 -21.27
CA THR A 530 -14.15 -25.35 -20.03
C THR A 530 -12.81 -25.29 -19.30
N CYS A 531 -12.86 -25.09 -17.98
CA CYS A 531 -11.73 -25.22 -17.07
C CYS A 531 -12.00 -26.41 -16.14
N GLU A 532 -11.11 -27.41 -16.14
CA GLU A 532 -11.28 -28.65 -15.37
C GLU A 532 -10.22 -28.74 -14.26
N CYS A 533 -10.62 -29.19 -13.08
CA CYS A 533 -9.73 -29.38 -11.92
C CYS A 533 -9.38 -30.87 -11.79
N PRO A 534 -8.14 -31.26 -11.44
CA PRO A 534 -7.77 -32.67 -11.28
C PRO A 534 -8.60 -33.38 -10.21
N ALA A 535 -9.20 -34.51 -10.55
CA ALA A 535 -10.00 -35.31 -9.62
C ALA A 535 -9.12 -36.21 -8.73
N THR A 536 -9.25 -36.09 -7.41
CA THR A 536 -8.41 -36.79 -6.43
C THR A 536 -8.77 -38.27 -6.30
N THR A 537 -8.16 -39.14 -7.10
CA THR A 537 -8.26 -40.61 -6.92
C THR A 537 -7.37 -41.10 -5.79
N THR A 538 -7.98 -41.53 -4.69
CA THR A 538 -7.29 -42.15 -3.54
C THR A 538 -6.68 -43.50 -3.91
N SER A 539 -5.38 -43.69 -3.64
CA SER A 539 -4.69 -44.99 -3.73
C SER A 539 -3.88 -45.24 -2.46
N THR A 540 -4.08 -46.39 -1.83
CA THR A 540 -3.43 -46.77 -0.56
C THR A 540 -2.12 -47.51 -0.80
N PHE A 541 -1.07 -47.16 -0.04
CA PHE A 541 0.17 -47.93 0.01
C PHE A 541 0.66 -48.13 1.45
N THR A 542 1.22 -49.31 1.70
CA THR A 542 1.62 -49.80 3.03
C THR A 542 3.11 -49.53 3.28
N THR A 543 3.48 -49.23 4.53
CA THR A 543 4.87 -49.00 4.91
C THR A 543 5.72 -50.28 4.93
N SER A 544 6.99 -50.15 4.57
CA SER A 544 8.05 -51.14 4.84
C SER A 544 9.41 -50.43 4.81
N SER A 545 10.22 -50.66 5.84
CA SER A 545 11.55 -50.08 6.01
C SER A 545 12.65 -51.13 5.75
N THR A 546 13.82 -50.70 5.24
CA THR A 546 15.14 -51.32 5.47
C THR A 546 16.24 -50.39 4.91
N SER A 547 17.38 -50.30 5.59
CA SER A 547 18.55 -49.47 5.23
C SER A 547 19.50 -50.17 4.24
N SER A 548 20.37 -49.45 3.53
CA SER A 548 21.85 -49.56 3.65
C SER A 548 22.69 -48.93 2.51
N THR A 549 23.92 -48.49 2.89
CA THR A 549 25.17 -48.42 2.12
C THR A 549 25.22 -47.78 0.71
N GLN A 550 25.72 -46.54 0.67
CA GLN A 550 27.01 -46.14 0.05
C GLN A 550 27.61 -47.05 -1.05
N SER A 551 27.97 -46.46 -2.20
CA SER A 551 29.09 -46.90 -3.05
C SER A 551 29.65 -45.75 -3.89
N THR A 552 30.98 -45.63 -3.94
CA THR A 552 31.74 -44.67 -4.73
C THR A 552 32.13 -45.23 -6.10
N SER A 553 32.30 -44.37 -7.10
CA SER A 553 33.16 -44.67 -8.26
C SER A 553 33.76 -43.38 -8.83
N THR A 554 34.98 -43.48 -9.39
CA THR A 554 35.84 -42.32 -9.69
C THR A 554 36.61 -42.54 -10.99
N SER A 555 36.43 -41.65 -11.98
CA SER A 555 37.35 -41.46 -13.12
C SER A 555 36.88 -40.30 -14.02
N SER A 556 37.71 -39.66 -14.87
CA SER A 556 39.02 -39.02 -14.63
C SER A 556 39.56 -38.44 -15.96
N THR A 557 39.75 -37.10 -16.02
CA THR A 557 40.67 -36.41 -16.98
C THR A 557 40.22 -36.47 -18.47
N SER A 558 40.50 -35.52 -19.38
CA SER A 558 41.59 -34.53 -19.44
C SER A 558 41.26 -33.22 -20.20
N SER A 559 41.53 -32.10 -19.53
CA SER A 559 42.17 -30.86 -20.02
C SER A 559 42.23 -30.48 -21.52
N THR A 560 41.91 -29.21 -21.81
CA THR A 560 42.83 -28.24 -22.45
C THR A 560 42.47 -26.83 -21.97
N SER A 561 43.45 -25.92 -21.83
CA SER A 561 43.30 -24.67 -21.06
C SER A 561 43.01 -23.43 -21.92
N SER A 562 42.21 -22.49 -21.38
CA SER A 562 42.25 -21.08 -21.74
C SER A 562 42.05 -20.22 -20.49
N THR A 563 42.97 -19.28 -20.24
CA THR A 563 43.06 -18.54 -18.98
C THR A 563 42.10 -17.35 -18.92
N GLN A 564 41.20 -17.30 -17.94
CA GLN A 564 40.65 -16.04 -17.45
C GLN A 564 40.24 -16.15 -15.97
N SER A 565 40.16 -14.99 -15.30
CA SER A 565 40.22 -14.88 -13.84
C SER A 565 38.98 -15.40 -13.12
N THR A 566 39.19 -15.97 -11.94
CA THR A 566 38.17 -16.12 -10.90
C THR A 566 37.65 -14.74 -10.46
N THR A 567 36.37 -14.48 -10.66
CA THR A 567 35.62 -13.44 -9.95
C THR A 567 34.41 -14.08 -9.27
N SER A 568 34.35 -13.96 -7.94
CA SER A 568 33.26 -14.50 -7.13
C SER A 568 31.92 -13.88 -7.54
N SER A 569 30.87 -14.71 -7.60
CA SER A 569 29.49 -14.26 -7.81
C SER A 569 28.91 -13.67 -6.51
N THR A 570 29.47 -12.54 -6.05
CA THR A 570 28.91 -11.80 -4.93
C THR A 570 27.64 -11.09 -5.40
N THR A 571 26.48 -11.57 -4.97
CA THR A 571 25.19 -10.92 -5.20
C THR A 571 25.15 -9.58 -4.45
N SER A 572 25.50 -8.49 -5.16
CA SER A 572 25.62 -7.16 -4.57
C SER A 572 24.25 -6.58 -4.22
N THR A 573 23.86 -6.68 -2.95
CA THR A 573 22.64 -6.09 -2.38
C THR A 573 22.46 -4.63 -2.81
N THR A 574 21.34 -4.31 -3.46
CA THR A 574 21.22 -3.08 -4.24
C THR A 574 20.64 -1.90 -3.47
N CYS A 575 19.68 -2.13 -2.57
CA CYS A 575 19.20 -1.20 -1.55
C CYS A 575 18.19 -1.89 -0.63
N GLU A 576 18.47 -1.97 0.67
CA GLU A 576 17.58 -2.63 1.64
C GLU A 576 16.45 -1.74 2.17
N LYS A 577 16.37 -0.50 1.71
CA LYS A 577 15.29 0.40 2.13
C LYS A 577 13.94 -0.12 1.62
N LEU A 578 13.03 -0.44 2.54
CA LEU A 578 11.70 -1.00 2.24
C LEU A 578 10.92 -0.24 1.15
N SER A 579 11.01 1.10 1.11
CA SER A 579 10.33 1.90 0.07
C SER A 579 10.89 1.69 -1.34
N VAL A 580 12.18 1.34 -1.46
CA VAL A 580 12.83 0.99 -2.73
C VAL A 580 12.57 -0.47 -3.07
N ARG A 581 12.68 -1.39 -2.09
CA ARG A 581 12.30 -2.80 -2.25
C ARG A 581 10.86 -2.94 -2.74
N ALA A 582 9.88 -2.27 -2.13
CA ALA A 582 8.48 -2.28 -2.55
C ALA A 582 8.20 -1.62 -3.92
N VAL A 583 9.15 -0.85 -4.47
CA VAL A 583 9.05 -0.27 -5.82
C VAL A 583 9.73 -1.14 -6.87
N LEU A 584 10.78 -1.87 -6.48
CA LEU A 584 11.48 -2.87 -7.29
C LEU A 584 10.94 -4.29 -7.11
N ASP A 585 9.87 -4.49 -6.33
CA ASP A 585 9.34 -5.83 -6.04
C ASP A 585 8.83 -6.50 -7.33
N PRO A 586 9.35 -7.69 -7.71
CA PRO A 586 8.99 -8.31 -9.00
C PRO A 586 7.54 -8.77 -9.12
N ALA A 587 6.78 -8.88 -8.03
CA ALA A 587 5.41 -9.37 -8.04
C ALA A 587 4.35 -8.26 -7.85
N THR A 588 4.69 -7.22 -7.09
CA THR A 588 3.78 -6.18 -6.60
C THR A 588 4.27 -4.74 -6.81
N GLY A 589 5.54 -4.59 -7.20
CA GLY A 589 6.20 -3.29 -7.36
C GLY A 589 5.87 -2.57 -8.67
N ARG A 590 6.55 -1.45 -8.89
CA ARG A 590 6.36 -0.59 -10.07
C ARG A 590 6.83 -1.24 -11.38
N PHE A 591 7.72 -2.22 -11.29
CA PHE A 591 8.31 -2.92 -12.43
C PHE A 591 8.03 -4.42 -12.34
N PRO A 592 6.78 -4.89 -12.54
CA PRO A 592 6.45 -6.31 -12.40
C PRO A 592 7.27 -7.17 -13.37
N GLY A 593 7.81 -8.28 -12.87
CA GLY A 593 8.68 -9.20 -13.61
C GLY A 593 10.15 -8.78 -13.71
N ASN A 594 10.55 -7.63 -13.13
CA ASN A 594 11.97 -7.23 -13.13
C ASN A 594 12.87 -8.23 -12.37
N ARG A 595 14.13 -8.32 -12.76
CA ARG A 595 15.16 -9.22 -12.19
C ARG A 595 16.17 -8.47 -11.32
N GLY A 596 15.80 -7.30 -10.82
CA GLY A 596 16.67 -6.35 -10.16
C GLY A 596 17.49 -5.50 -11.13
N PRO A 597 18.30 -4.55 -10.62
CA PRO A 597 19.03 -3.57 -11.42
C PRO A 597 20.01 -4.16 -12.44
N ASP A 598 19.97 -3.67 -13.68
CA ASP A 598 20.97 -3.96 -14.73
C ASP A 598 22.36 -3.44 -14.36
N VAL A 599 22.41 -2.31 -13.65
CA VAL A 599 23.64 -1.63 -13.24
C VAL A 599 23.51 -1.18 -11.80
N VAL A 600 24.48 -1.54 -10.96
CA VAL A 600 24.59 -1.09 -9.57
C VAL A 600 25.83 -0.21 -9.45
N VAL A 601 25.64 1.08 -9.19
CA VAL A 601 26.71 2.09 -9.10
C VAL A 601 27.12 2.27 -7.64
N ARG A 602 28.32 1.82 -7.28
CA ARG A 602 28.94 2.04 -5.97
C ARG A 602 29.61 3.42 -5.96
N ALA A 603 28.77 4.46 -5.99
CA ALA A 603 29.19 5.84 -6.18
C ALA A 603 30.16 6.34 -5.10
N HIS A 604 30.10 5.76 -3.90
CA HIS A 604 31.03 6.01 -2.79
C HIS A 604 32.46 5.44 -3.02
N LEU A 605 32.63 4.48 -3.93
CA LEU A 605 33.93 3.98 -4.39
C LEU A 605 34.46 4.76 -5.62
N GLY A 606 33.79 5.86 -6.00
CA GLY A 606 34.16 6.69 -7.15
C GLY A 606 33.56 6.24 -8.49
N GLU A 607 32.66 5.24 -8.51
CA GLU A 607 31.96 4.85 -9.73
C GLU A 607 31.01 5.97 -10.20
N SER A 608 30.99 6.23 -11.51
CA SER A 608 30.28 7.39 -12.07
C SER A 608 28.82 7.09 -12.38
N VAL A 609 27.91 7.82 -11.73
CA VAL A 609 26.46 7.73 -11.97
C VAL A 609 26.10 8.20 -13.39
N GLN A 610 26.77 9.24 -13.89
CA GLN A 610 26.61 9.71 -15.28
C GLN A 610 27.00 8.63 -16.29
N ALA A 611 28.17 7.99 -16.12
CA ALA A 611 28.63 6.94 -17.02
C ALA A 611 27.71 5.72 -17.00
N ALA A 612 27.13 5.38 -15.84
CA ALA A 612 26.13 4.33 -15.72
C ALA A 612 24.83 4.68 -16.46
N VAL A 613 24.31 5.90 -16.34
CA VAL A 613 23.08 6.33 -17.04
C VAL A 613 23.27 6.44 -18.56
N ASP A 614 24.43 6.89 -19.03
CA ASP A 614 24.79 6.87 -20.46
C ASP A 614 25.07 5.43 -20.96
N GLY A 615 25.59 4.57 -20.08
CA GLY A 615 25.91 3.16 -20.32
C GLY A 615 24.72 2.19 -20.23
N ALA A 616 23.64 2.56 -19.56
CA ALA A 616 22.52 1.68 -19.21
C ALA A 616 21.78 1.09 -20.43
N ARG A 617 21.54 -0.23 -20.39
CA ARG A 617 20.81 -1.06 -21.35
C ARG A 617 20.02 -2.11 -20.54
N ASP A 618 19.07 -2.78 -21.19
CA ASP A 618 18.45 -4.01 -20.68
C ASP A 618 19.52 -5.11 -20.80
N LEU A 619 20.13 -5.48 -19.67
CA LEU A 619 21.24 -6.44 -19.58
C LEU A 619 20.77 -7.78 -19.00
N ASN A 620 19.75 -7.76 -18.15
CA ASN A 620 19.22 -8.96 -17.50
C ASN A 620 18.12 -9.66 -18.34
N GLY A 621 17.59 -9.01 -19.39
CA GLY A 621 16.57 -9.52 -20.30
C GLY A 621 15.15 -9.56 -19.72
N ASP A 622 14.80 -8.66 -18.79
CA ASP A 622 13.48 -8.56 -18.16
C ASP A 622 12.53 -7.56 -18.86
N GLY A 623 13.06 -6.65 -19.67
CA GLY A 623 12.27 -5.65 -20.39
C GLY A 623 12.33 -4.23 -19.84
N PHE A 624 13.03 -3.99 -18.73
CA PHE A 624 13.25 -2.68 -18.11
C PHE A 624 14.70 -2.20 -18.31
N ILE A 625 14.99 -0.97 -17.87
CA ILE A 625 16.36 -0.48 -17.67
C ILE A 625 16.42 0.15 -16.28
N ILE A 626 17.03 -0.54 -15.33
CA ILE A 626 17.06 -0.16 -13.91
C ILE A 626 18.50 0.11 -13.48
N VAL A 627 18.81 1.37 -13.19
CA VAL A 627 20.10 1.80 -12.62
C VAL A 627 19.93 2.04 -11.13
N ALA A 628 20.62 1.25 -10.30
CA ALA A 628 20.71 1.43 -8.87
C ALA A 628 21.95 2.25 -8.47
N VAL A 629 21.83 3.11 -7.47
CA VAL A 629 22.94 3.92 -6.93
C VAL A 629 23.10 3.68 -5.42
N ALA A 630 24.26 3.14 -5.04
CA ALA A 630 24.65 2.82 -3.68
C ALA A 630 25.71 3.81 -3.16
N GLY A 631 25.33 4.60 -2.16
CA GLY A 631 26.21 5.56 -1.46
C GLY A 631 26.98 4.96 -0.28
N ARG A 632 26.79 3.66 -0.01
CA ARG A 632 27.42 2.83 1.03
C ARG A 632 27.48 1.37 0.56
N ASP A 633 28.31 0.56 1.20
CA ASP A 633 28.30 -0.90 1.04
C ASP A 633 27.02 -1.53 1.60
N GLY A 634 26.79 -2.81 1.30
CA GLY A 634 25.71 -3.63 1.88
C GLY A 634 24.27 -3.23 1.53
N GLY A 635 24.07 -2.33 0.55
CA GLY A 635 22.74 -1.79 0.23
C GLY A 635 22.18 -0.84 1.31
N LEU A 636 23.04 -0.33 2.20
CA LEU A 636 22.65 0.56 3.30
C LEU A 636 22.19 1.95 2.80
N ARG A 637 21.19 2.52 3.50
CA ARG A 637 20.65 3.85 3.19
C ARG A 637 21.65 4.98 3.51
N GLY A 638 21.65 6.01 2.67
CA GLY A 638 22.48 7.21 2.79
C GLY A 638 23.77 7.18 1.95
N GLY A 639 24.64 8.14 2.24
CA GLY A 639 25.89 8.37 1.49
C GLY A 639 25.84 9.71 0.75
N ASN A 640 26.98 10.40 0.73
CA ASN A 640 27.15 11.71 0.11
C ASN A 640 28.27 11.60 -0.92
N VAL A 641 28.02 11.99 -2.17
CA VAL A 641 28.94 11.80 -3.29
C VAL A 641 29.03 13.06 -4.15
N THR A 642 30.24 13.55 -4.40
CA THR A 642 30.48 14.76 -5.18
C THR A 642 30.49 14.45 -6.68
N GLN A 643 29.29 14.38 -7.28
CA GLN A 643 29.05 14.15 -8.71
C GLN A 643 27.76 14.89 -9.13
N SER A 644 27.70 15.34 -10.39
CA SER A 644 26.45 15.77 -11.02
C SER A 644 25.99 14.75 -12.06
N LEU A 645 24.69 14.76 -12.37
CA LEU A 645 24.04 13.84 -13.31
C LEU A 645 23.11 14.58 -14.27
N ALA A 646 23.12 14.22 -15.55
CA ALA A 646 22.06 14.55 -16.50
C ALA A 646 21.58 13.32 -17.28
N ILE A 647 20.28 13.05 -17.22
CA ILE A 647 19.57 12.08 -18.07
C ILE A 647 19.24 12.81 -19.38
N ARG A 648 19.97 12.52 -20.48
CA ARG A 648 19.93 13.31 -21.72
C ARG A 648 19.16 12.68 -22.89
N ARG A 649 19.06 11.36 -22.90
CA ARG A 649 18.72 10.53 -24.08
C ARG A 649 17.40 9.79 -23.92
N ALA A 650 16.83 9.37 -25.06
CA ALA A 650 15.76 8.38 -25.06
C ALA A 650 16.30 6.98 -24.70
N PHE A 651 15.48 6.22 -23.98
CA PHE A 651 15.64 4.79 -23.70
C PHE A 651 14.57 4.02 -24.49
N ASP A 652 14.91 2.82 -24.95
CA ASP A 652 14.04 1.92 -25.71
C ASP A 652 13.13 1.05 -24.83
N LYS A 653 13.39 1.02 -23.52
CA LYS A 653 12.63 0.33 -22.47
C LYS A 653 12.24 1.31 -21.34
N PRO A 654 11.23 1.00 -20.50
CA PRO A 654 10.91 1.84 -19.33
C PRO A 654 12.13 1.99 -18.42
N PHE A 655 12.44 3.23 -18.04
CA PHE A 655 13.69 3.56 -17.34
C PHE A 655 13.45 3.93 -15.88
N ALA A 656 14.24 3.33 -14.99
CA ALA A 656 14.27 3.62 -13.56
C ALA A 656 15.68 4.03 -13.13
N LEU A 657 15.79 5.16 -12.42
CA LEU A 657 16.98 5.52 -11.64
C LEU A 657 16.62 5.50 -10.17
N VAL A 658 17.10 4.48 -9.46
CA VAL A 658 16.79 4.24 -8.05
C VAL A 658 18.06 4.40 -7.23
N ALA A 659 17.97 5.02 -6.06
CA ALA A 659 19.08 5.13 -5.13
C ALA A 659 18.64 4.69 -3.72
N CYS A 660 19.59 4.54 -2.81
CA CYS A 660 19.29 4.21 -1.42
C CYS A 660 19.35 5.46 -0.51
N SER A 661 18.54 6.50 -0.74
CA SER A 661 18.65 7.82 -0.09
C SER A 661 20.02 8.50 -0.26
N VAL A 662 20.63 8.40 -1.44
CA VAL A 662 22.00 8.90 -1.71
C VAL A 662 21.97 10.38 -2.09
N THR A 663 22.84 11.20 -1.50
CA THR A 663 22.97 12.63 -1.83
C THR A 663 24.09 12.86 -2.84
N LEU A 664 23.74 13.42 -4.00
CA LEU A 664 24.68 14.04 -4.91
C LEU A 664 24.98 15.49 -4.47
N HIS A 665 26.25 15.87 -4.48
CA HIS A 665 26.72 17.23 -4.23
C HIS A 665 27.40 17.78 -5.48
N ASP A 666 27.09 19.03 -5.85
CA ASP A 666 27.64 19.66 -7.06
C ASP A 666 29.19 19.77 -7.00
N PRO A 667 29.95 19.13 -7.91
CA PRO A 667 31.41 19.22 -7.96
C PRO A 667 31.91 20.59 -8.42
N ALA A 668 31.05 21.42 -9.01
CA ALA A 668 31.41 22.65 -9.70
C ALA A 668 30.31 23.71 -9.59
N ALA A 669 29.80 23.98 -8.39
CA ALA A 669 28.67 24.87 -8.13
C ALA A 669 28.74 26.26 -8.81
N GLY A 670 29.91 26.77 -9.17
CA GLY A 670 30.09 28.01 -9.95
C GLY A 670 29.96 27.87 -11.48
N ALA A 671 29.47 26.75 -12.01
CA ALA A 671 29.44 26.44 -13.44
C ALA A 671 28.06 26.55 -14.12
N ASP A 672 27.11 27.26 -13.50
CA ASP A 672 25.73 27.47 -13.99
C ASP A 672 24.98 26.17 -14.39
N ALA A 673 25.25 25.08 -13.67
CA ALA A 673 24.64 23.76 -13.87
C ALA A 673 23.85 23.30 -12.62
N PRO A 674 22.77 22.52 -12.79
CA PRO A 674 22.11 21.82 -11.68
C PRO A 674 22.91 20.59 -11.22
N THR A 675 22.74 20.16 -9.96
CA THR A 675 23.35 18.92 -9.46
C THR A 675 22.79 17.69 -10.18
N ALA A 676 21.48 17.66 -10.40
CA ALA A 676 20.79 16.58 -11.11
C ALA A 676 19.80 17.15 -12.14
N ARG A 677 19.82 16.58 -13.36
CA ARG A 677 19.00 17.03 -14.49
C ARG A 677 18.30 15.88 -15.19
N ILE A 678 17.05 16.11 -15.61
CA ILE A 678 16.38 15.34 -16.65
C ILE A 678 16.16 16.29 -17.82
N GLU A 679 16.81 16.05 -18.96
CA GLU A 679 16.72 16.95 -20.11
C GLU A 679 15.43 16.69 -20.90
N ARG A 680 14.95 17.72 -21.60
CA ARG A 680 13.70 17.66 -22.38
C ARG A 680 13.71 16.58 -23.47
N SER A 681 14.90 16.28 -24.00
CA SER A 681 15.17 15.23 -25.00
C SER A 681 15.16 13.81 -24.44
N ALA A 682 15.23 13.63 -23.12
CA ALA A 682 15.14 12.31 -22.51
C ALA A 682 13.70 11.79 -22.58
N ALA A 683 13.54 10.48 -22.78
CA ALA A 683 12.25 9.80 -22.84
C ALA A 683 12.42 8.30 -22.55
N SER A 684 11.34 7.61 -22.20
CA SER A 684 11.25 6.14 -22.22
C SER A 684 9.81 5.73 -22.51
N PRO A 685 9.55 4.48 -22.92
CA PRO A 685 8.24 3.88 -22.72
C PRO A 685 7.72 4.11 -21.29
N GLY A 686 6.43 4.42 -21.16
CA GLY A 686 5.85 4.85 -19.89
C GLY A 686 6.36 6.23 -19.44
N THR A 687 7.22 6.26 -18.43
CA THR A 687 7.78 7.47 -17.81
C THR A 687 9.22 7.22 -17.35
N ILE A 688 10.04 8.26 -17.38
CA ILE A 688 11.33 8.28 -16.66
C ILE A 688 11.01 8.42 -15.17
N PHE A 689 11.29 7.35 -14.42
CA PHE A 689 11.09 7.29 -12.98
C PHE A 689 12.42 7.48 -12.24
N VAL A 690 12.45 8.41 -11.29
CA VAL A 690 13.58 8.58 -10.36
C VAL A 690 13.09 8.41 -8.93
N MET A 691 13.83 7.65 -8.12
CA MET A 691 13.51 7.49 -6.70
C MET A 691 14.73 7.55 -5.80
N ASP A 692 14.57 8.22 -4.66
CA ASP A 692 15.52 8.24 -3.54
C ASP A 692 16.93 8.83 -3.84
N LEU A 693 17.13 9.43 -5.02
CA LEU A 693 18.34 10.16 -5.36
C LEU A 693 18.19 11.65 -4.99
N HIS A 694 19.00 12.10 -4.05
CA HIS A 694 18.96 13.44 -3.47
C HIS A 694 20.04 14.34 -4.12
N ALA A 695 19.87 15.65 -4.06
CA ALA A 695 20.70 16.63 -4.77
C ALA A 695 20.98 17.88 -3.93
N ALA A 696 22.22 18.35 -3.91
CA ALA A 696 22.66 19.42 -3.02
C ALA A 696 23.68 20.38 -3.63
N ASP A 697 23.72 21.57 -3.02
CA ASP A 697 24.76 22.60 -3.12
C ASP A 697 24.98 23.25 -4.52
N SER A 698 24.03 23.13 -5.45
CA SER A 698 24.10 23.81 -6.77
C SER A 698 23.58 25.25 -6.73
N ASN A 699 24.28 26.19 -7.37
CA ASN A 699 23.81 27.57 -7.56
C ASN A 699 22.71 27.73 -8.64
N VAL A 700 22.19 26.65 -9.24
CA VAL A 700 21.07 26.69 -10.18
C VAL A 700 19.88 25.90 -9.65
N ALA A 701 20.01 24.57 -9.55
CA ALA A 701 18.96 23.72 -9.00
C ALA A 701 19.51 22.40 -8.48
N GLY A 702 18.92 21.87 -7.41
CA GLY A 702 19.20 20.50 -6.97
C GLY A 702 18.71 19.51 -8.03
N TRP A 703 17.42 19.56 -8.32
CA TRP A 703 16.80 18.84 -9.44
C TRP A 703 16.22 19.81 -10.47
N LEU A 704 16.69 19.72 -11.72
CA LEU A 704 16.07 20.36 -12.89
C LEU A 704 15.39 19.30 -13.78
N ILE A 705 14.08 19.35 -13.90
CA ILE A 705 13.24 18.33 -14.55
C ILE A 705 12.56 18.96 -15.75
N GLU A 706 13.04 18.68 -16.96
CA GLU A 706 12.50 19.27 -18.18
C GLU A 706 11.71 18.27 -19.03
N GLY A 707 10.66 18.78 -19.67
CA GLY A 707 9.74 17.99 -20.47
C GLY A 707 8.58 17.44 -19.65
N ASN A 708 7.79 16.58 -20.30
CA ASN A 708 6.51 16.13 -19.78
C ASN A 708 6.59 14.70 -19.24
N GLY A 709 5.65 14.35 -18.36
CA GLY A 709 5.41 12.96 -17.94
C GLY A 709 6.59 12.29 -17.24
N ARG A 710 7.35 13.01 -16.40
CA ARG A 710 8.40 12.47 -15.52
C ARG A 710 7.83 12.21 -14.13
N GLU A 711 8.32 11.19 -13.43
CA GLU A 711 7.96 10.93 -12.04
C GLU A 711 9.20 10.89 -11.13
N LEU A 712 9.17 11.70 -10.07
CA LEU A 712 10.20 11.73 -9.04
C LEU A 712 9.58 11.46 -7.66
N ARG A 713 10.05 10.39 -7.00
CA ARG A 713 9.52 9.94 -5.71
C ARG A 713 10.60 9.97 -4.63
N ASN A 714 10.29 10.59 -3.49
CA ASN A 714 11.19 10.69 -2.35
C ASN A 714 12.60 11.19 -2.69
N VAL A 715 12.68 12.21 -3.58
CA VAL A 715 13.92 12.95 -3.82
C VAL A 715 14.03 14.11 -2.82
N LYS A 716 15.25 14.54 -2.51
CA LYS A 716 15.48 15.69 -1.62
C LYS A 716 16.41 16.70 -2.29
N ALA A 717 16.13 17.97 -2.11
CA ALA A 717 16.92 19.07 -2.65
C ALA A 717 17.27 20.10 -1.56
N GLN A 718 18.56 20.22 -1.24
CA GLN A 718 19.04 21.04 -0.12
C GLN A 718 20.17 22.01 -0.48
N ASN A 719 20.14 23.20 0.12
CA ASN A 719 21.15 24.26 -0.01
C ASN A 719 21.40 24.81 -1.44
N ASN A 720 20.53 24.50 -2.40
CA ASN A 720 20.69 24.96 -3.79
C ASN A 720 20.17 26.39 -3.95
N ALA A 721 20.27 26.97 -5.15
CA ALA A 721 19.47 28.16 -5.49
C ALA A 721 17.97 27.82 -5.56
N ILE A 722 17.60 26.86 -6.40
CA ILE A 722 16.25 26.26 -6.42
C ILE A 722 16.34 24.82 -5.95
N GLY A 723 15.45 24.36 -5.07
CA GLY A 723 15.42 22.95 -4.67
C GLY A 723 15.05 22.04 -5.85
N ILE A 724 13.79 22.06 -6.24
CA ILE A 724 13.25 21.26 -7.35
C ILE A 724 12.61 22.21 -8.37
N ARG A 725 13.11 22.22 -9.61
CA ARG A 725 12.54 22.98 -10.73
C ARG A 725 11.97 22.05 -11.78
N VAL A 726 10.68 22.16 -12.07
CA VAL A 726 9.98 21.44 -13.14
C VAL A 726 9.67 22.41 -14.28
N VAL A 727 10.04 22.05 -15.51
CA VAL A 727 9.79 22.84 -16.73
C VAL A 727 9.11 21.97 -17.77
N GLY A 728 7.80 21.83 -17.64
CA GLY A 728 6.95 20.95 -18.46
C GLY A 728 5.67 20.53 -17.75
N SER A 729 4.86 19.73 -18.44
CA SER A 729 3.48 19.40 -18.04
C SER A 729 3.30 17.94 -17.67
N SER A 730 2.28 17.64 -16.86
CA SER A 730 1.88 16.28 -16.46
C SER A 730 2.97 15.46 -15.75
N ASN A 731 3.92 16.12 -15.08
CA ASN A 731 4.92 15.48 -14.23
C ASN A 731 4.35 15.17 -12.83
N VAL A 732 4.95 14.21 -12.12
CA VAL A 732 4.56 13.81 -10.77
C VAL A 732 5.75 13.95 -9.83
N ILE A 733 5.64 14.80 -8.81
CA ILE A 733 6.60 14.91 -7.71
C ILE A 733 5.88 14.45 -6.44
N HIS A 734 6.40 13.41 -5.77
CA HIS A 734 5.71 12.74 -4.67
C HIS A 734 6.65 12.48 -3.48
N ASN A 735 6.17 12.70 -2.24
CA ASN A 735 6.89 12.40 -0.99
C ASN A 735 8.30 13.02 -0.92
N SER A 736 8.51 14.18 -1.54
CA SER A 736 9.84 14.77 -1.80
C SER A 736 10.02 16.11 -1.09
N SER A 737 11.25 16.48 -0.73
CA SER A 737 11.51 17.66 0.12
C SER A 737 12.47 18.67 -0.50
N ALA A 738 12.15 19.96 -0.42
CA ALA A 738 13.04 21.07 -0.77
C ALA A 738 13.30 21.99 0.43
N THR A 739 14.54 22.00 0.92
CA THR A 739 14.90 22.62 2.20
C THR A 739 16.13 23.52 2.15
N SER A 740 16.09 24.65 2.84
CA SER A 740 17.25 25.57 2.98
C SER A 740 17.82 26.10 1.64
N ASN A 741 17.06 26.09 0.56
CA ASN A 741 17.50 26.62 -0.73
C ASN A 741 17.45 28.16 -0.69
N THR A 742 18.38 28.85 -1.37
CA THR A 742 18.54 30.31 -1.24
C THR A 742 17.47 31.12 -1.97
N SER A 743 16.72 30.49 -2.87
CA SER A 743 15.54 31.03 -3.54
C SER A 743 14.35 30.07 -3.36
N PHE A 744 13.69 29.63 -4.43
CA PHE A 744 12.53 28.74 -4.39
C PHE A 744 12.85 27.37 -3.77
N GLY A 745 11.97 26.85 -2.92
CA GLY A 745 11.98 25.43 -2.56
C GLY A 745 11.63 24.57 -3.78
N ILE A 746 10.40 24.70 -4.26
CA ILE A 746 9.90 24.04 -5.47
C ILE A 746 9.36 25.11 -6.43
N LEU A 747 9.75 25.03 -7.70
CA LEU A 747 9.23 25.85 -8.79
C LEU A 747 8.70 24.94 -9.90
N VAL A 748 7.47 25.18 -10.36
CA VAL A 748 6.85 24.44 -11.48
C VAL A 748 6.40 25.41 -12.56
N GLU A 749 6.90 25.21 -13.78
CA GLU A 749 6.55 25.95 -14.98
C GLU A 749 5.88 24.98 -15.97
N GLY A 750 4.54 24.87 -15.91
CA GLY A 750 3.75 23.99 -16.77
C GLY A 750 2.39 23.57 -16.20
N ASP A 751 1.64 22.81 -17.00
CA ASP A 751 0.23 22.46 -16.74
C ASP A 751 0.06 21.02 -16.23
N GLY A 752 -0.99 20.76 -15.45
CA GLY A 752 -1.44 19.40 -15.10
C GLY A 752 -0.44 18.55 -14.30
N ASN A 753 0.59 19.14 -13.72
CA ASN A 753 1.55 18.46 -12.84
C ASN A 753 0.91 18.09 -11.50
N GLN A 754 1.42 17.06 -10.84
CA GLN A 754 0.98 16.59 -9.53
C GLN A 754 2.10 16.79 -8.50
N LEU A 755 1.79 17.52 -7.43
CA LEU A 755 2.67 17.80 -6.30
C LEU A 755 2.02 17.21 -5.04
N LEU A 756 2.54 16.08 -4.59
CA LEU A 756 1.86 15.18 -3.64
C LEU A 756 2.74 14.93 -2.40
N ASP A 757 2.22 15.24 -1.22
CA ASP A 757 2.87 14.95 0.07
C ASP A 757 4.32 15.54 0.14
N LEU A 758 4.52 16.80 -0.29
CA LEU A 758 5.84 17.46 -0.38
C LEU A 758 6.16 18.39 0.80
N ASP A 759 7.43 18.41 1.22
CA ASP A 759 7.97 19.29 2.27
C ASP A 759 8.74 20.47 1.66
N ALA A 760 8.28 21.72 1.86
CA ALA A 760 8.98 22.93 1.40
C ALA A 760 9.34 23.85 2.57
N MET A 761 10.58 23.75 3.06
CA MET A 761 10.95 24.25 4.40
C MET A 761 12.17 25.18 4.41
N GLY A 762 12.03 26.38 4.97
CA GLY A 762 13.15 27.28 5.28
C GLY A 762 13.87 27.84 4.06
N ASN A 763 13.19 27.98 2.92
CA ASN A 763 13.80 28.48 1.68
C ASN A 763 13.76 30.02 1.62
N GLY A 764 14.78 30.62 0.97
CA GLY A 764 14.98 32.08 0.86
C GLY A 764 14.04 32.80 -0.12
N GLY A 765 13.18 32.05 -0.82
CA GLY A 765 12.10 32.54 -1.67
C GLY A 765 10.75 31.97 -1.25
N TYR A 766 9.96 31.52 -2.22
CA TYR A 766 8.72 30.78 -2.00
C TYR A 766 8.99 29.35 -1.52
N GLY A 767 8.05 28.75 -0.79
CA GLY A 767 8.06 27.32 -0.50
C GLY A 767 7.82 26.49 -1.76
N ILE A 768 6.61 26.62 -2.32
CA ILE A 768 6.21 26.03 -3.61
C ILE A 768 5.62 27.15 -4.47
N ASP A 769 6.14 27.35 -5.68
CA ASP A 769 5.57 28.26 -6.69
C ASP A 769 5.17 27.47 -7.94
N VAL A 770 3.96 27.71 -8.47
CA VAL A 770 3.39 26.99 -9.61
C VAL A 770 2.83 27.98 -10.63
N ILE A 771 3.46 28.01 -11.79
CA ILE A 771 3.11 28.84 -12.95
C ILE A 771 2.53 27.92 -14.03
N GLY A 772 1.20 27.91 -14.14
CA GLY A 772 0.46 27.03 -15.06
C GLY A 772 -0.91 26.62 -14.55
N ASN A 773 -1.60 25.78 -15.31
CA ASN A 773 -3.03 25.49 -15.16
C ASN A 773 -3.30 24.01 -14.85
N GLY A 774 -4.41 23.73 -14.16
CA GLY A 774 -4.86 22.36 -13.89
C GLY A 774 -3.92 21.49 -13.04
N ASN A 775 -2.87 22.07 -12.43
CA ASN A 775 -1.95 21.36 -11.54
C ASN A 775 -2.66 20.95 -10.25
N GLN A 776 -2.24 19.82 -9.67
CA GLN A 776 -2.79 19.27 -8.44
C GLN A 776 -1.77 19.36 -7.31
N LEU A 777 -2.11 20.07 -6.23
CA LEU A 777 -1.32 20.16 -5.01
C LEU A 777 -2.08 19.47 -3.89
N ALA A 778 -1.60 18.32 -3.42
CA ALA A 778 -2.22 17.55 -2.35
C ALA A 778 -1.29 17.36 -1.14
N LYS A 779 -1.77 17.76 0.05
CA LYS A 779 -1.13 17.56 1.37
C LYS A 779 0.33 18.04 1.47
N ASN A 780 0.71 19.06 0.72
CA ASN A 780 2.06 19.62 0.80
C ASN A 780 2.17 20.52 2.04
N ASP A 781 3.26 20.37 2.81
CA ASP A 781 3.57 21.21 3.97
C ASP A 781 4.65 22.24 3.56
N ALA A 782 4.27 23.53 3.49
CA ALA A 782 5.17 24.63 3.15
C ALA A 782 5.38 25.59 4.34
N GLY A 783 6.50 25.41 5.03
CA GLY A 783 6.88 26.16 6.22
C GLY A 783 6.27 25.63 7.52
N ASP A 784 7.06 25.69 8.59
CA ASP A 784 6.64 25.45 9.99
C ASP A 784 7.47 26.34 10.94
N ARG A 785 7.19 26.29 12.24
CA ARG A 785 7.89 27.07 13.29
C ARG A 785 9.42 26.94 13.17
N GLY A 786 10.09 28.05 12.91
CA GLY A 786 11.56 28.10 12.73
C GLY A 786 12.07 27.56 11.38
N LYS A 787 11.15 27.25 10.45
CA LYS A 787 11.39 26.76 9.08
C LYS A 787 10.46 27.43 8.05
N GLY A 788 9.95 28.62 8.32
CA GLY A 788 9.14 29.38 7.38
C GLY A 788 9.95 29.77 6.13
N ASN A 789 9.30 29.81 4.97
CA ASN A 789 9.91 30.33 3.75
C ASN A 789 9.87 31.87 3.75
N ALA A 790 10.78 32.53 3.05
CA ALA A 790 10.97 33.98 3.14
C ALA A 790 9.98 34.82 2.29
N ILE A 791 9.23 34.19 1.40
CA ILE A 791 8.08 34.78 0.71
C ILE A 791 6.84 33.93 1.05
N ASP A 792 6.01 33.55 0.08
CA ASP A 792 4.76 32.83 0.36
C ASP A 792 5.01 31.31 0.50
N GLY A 793 4.19 30.63 1.30
CA GLY A 793 4.29 29.17 1.49
C GLY A 793 3.98 28.41 0.20
N ILE A 794 2.79 28.63 -0.35
CA ILE A 794 2.37 28.14 -1.67
C ILE A 794 1.89 29.33 -2.51
N ALA A 795 2.49 29.54 -3.68
CA ALA A 795 2.06 30.51 -4.68
C ALA A 795 1.55 29.78 -5.94
N ILE A 796 0.46 30.29 -6.52
CA ILE A 796 -0.17 29.80 -7.74
C ILE A 796 -0.38 30.97 -8.71
N THR A 797 0.09 30.81 -9.94
CA THR A 797 -0.11 31.73 -11.07
C THR A 797 -0.73 30.95 -12.23
N GLY A 798 -2.06 30.90 -12.29
CA GLY A 798 -2.79 30.19 -13.35
C GLY A 798 -4.22 29.81 -12.96
N SER A 799 -4.88 29.02 -13.80
CA SER A 799 -6.30 28.67 -13.64
C SER A 799 -6.54 27.17 -13.46
N ASP A 800 -7.72 26.81 -12.96
CA ASP A 800 -8.19 25.41 -12.84
C ASP A 800 -7.34 24.49 -11.91
N ASN A 801 -6.34 25.03 -11.20
CA ASN A 801 -5.48 24.25 -10.30
C ASN A 801 -6.26 23.78 -9.06
N VAL A 802 -5.91 22.60 -8.53
CA VAL A 802 -6.62 21.95 -7.41
C VAL A 802 -5.70 21.87 -6.19
N LEU A 803 -6.05 22.60 -5.12
CA LEU A 803 -5.29 22.64 -3.86
C LEU A 803 -6.09 21.91 -2.78
N THR A 804 -5.62 20.75 -2.34
CA THR A 804 -6.29 19.91 -1.34
C THR A 804 -5.41 19.55 -0.14
N GLU A 805 -5.91 19.76 1.07
CA GLU A 805 -5.27 19.31 2.33
C GLU A 805 -3.86 19.86 2.60
N ASN A 806 -3.36 20.81 1.80
CA ASN A 806 -2.05 21.43 1.99
C ASN A 806 -2.00 22.26 3.28
N ILE A 807 -0.80 22.45 3.81
CA ILE A 807 -0.52 23.13 5.07
C ILE A 807 0.55 24.20 4.86
N THR A 808 0.35 25.41 5.38
CA THR A 808 1.31 26.51 5.20
C THR A 808 1.45 27.36 6.46
N ARG A 809 2.62 27.35 7.13
CA ARG A 809 2.83 28.02 8.43
C ARG A 809 4.12 28.81 8.51
N SER A 810 4.13 29.84 9.35
CA SER A 810 5.32 30.63 9.72
C SER A 810 6.09 31.29 8.56
N ASN A 811 5.57 31.28 7.33
CA ASN A 811 6.21 31.92 6.18
C ASN A 811 6.16 33.45 6.36
N LEU A 812 7.16 34.19 5.86
CA LEU A 812 7.21 35.64 6.03
C LEU A 812 6.22 36.39 5.12
N GLY A 813 5.86 35.78 3.99
CA GLY A 813 4.79 36.23 3.11
C GLY A 813 3.42 35.69 3.54
N HIS A 814 2.58 35.43 2.54
CA HIS A 814 1.28 34.77 2.69
C HIS A 814 1.46 33.27 2.92
N GLY A 815 0.45 32.61 3.48
CA GLY A 815 0.47 31.15 3.57
C GLY A 815 0.20 30.50 2.21
N VAL A 816 -0.97 30.79 1.64
CA VAL A 816 -1.37 30.38 0.29
C VAL A 816 -1.76 31.62 -0.51
N HIS A 817 -1.18 31.81 -1.68
CA HIS A 817 -1.43 32.91 -2.60
C HIS A 817 -1.87 32.35 -3.96
N VAL A 818 -3.04 32.76 -4.46
CA VAL A 818 -3.62 32.24 -5.71
C VAL A 818 -4.06 33.38 -6.61
N SER A 819 -3.37 33.52 -7.75
CA SER A 819 -3.76 34.42 -8.84
C SER A 819 -4.27 33.62 -10.04
N GLY A 820 -5.28 34.15 -10.74
CA GLY A 820 -6.04 33.44 -11.79
C GLY A 820 -7.40 32.91 -11.32
N GLN A 821 -8.05 32.07 -12.12
CA GLN A 821 -9.49 31.75 -11.97
C GLN A 821 -9.80 30.25 -11.87
N ASN A 822 -10.98 29.91 -11.35
CA ASN A 822 -11.50 28.54 -11.19
C ASN A 822 -10.60 27.58 -10.37
N ASN A 823 -9.54 28.08 -9.72
CA ASN A 823 -8.71 27.28 -8.85
C ASN A 823 -9.53 26.82 -7.64
N ARG A 824 -9.39 25.55 -7.28
CA ARG A 824 -10.27 24.85 -6.33
C ARG A 824 -9.53 24.50 -5.05
N LEU A 825 -9.78 25.27 -4.00
CA LEU A 825 -9.16 25.10 -2.69
C LEU A 825 -10.11 24.29 -1.78
N ALA A 826 -9.66 23.15 -1.23
CA ALA A 826 -10.44 22.37 -0.25
C ALA A 826 -9.58 21.85 0.91
N LYS A 827 -10.12 21.88 2.14
CA LYS A 827 -9.50 21.33 3.37
C LYS A 827 -8.13 21.90 3.77
N ASN A 828 -7.52 22.83 3.02
CA ASN A 828 -6.18 23.37 3.30
C ASN A 828 -6.12 24.09 4.65
N LEU A 829 -5.00 24.00 5.38
CA LEU A 829 -4.76 24.68 6.65
C LEU A 829 -3.60 25.66 6.53
N SER A 830 -3.93 26.94 6.45
CA SER A 830 -2.92 28.00 6.50
C SER A 830 -2.92 28.69 7.87
N GLY A 831 -1.72 28.93 8.40
CA GLY A 831 -1.48 29.45 9.74
C GLY A 831 -1.76 28.44 10.85
N GLY A 832 -1.85 28.92 12.08
CA GLY A 832 -1.97 28.11 13.27
C GLY A 832 -2.47 28.90 14.48
N VAL A 833 -1.53 29.22 15.38
CA VAL A 833 -1.67 30.21 16.46
C VAL A 833 -0.28 30.81 16.74
N GLY A 834 -0.20 32.13 16.86
CA GLY A 834 1.02 32.85 17.23
C GLY A 834 2.12 32.66 16.19
N ASP A 835 3.27 32.12 16.60
CA ASP A 835 4.42 31.89 15.72
C ASP A 835 4.22 30.81 14.63
N GLN A 836 3.03 30.21 14.55
CA GLN A 836 2.60 29.37 13.41
C GLN A 836 1.82 30.14 12.34
N ASP A 837 1.35 31.35 12.63
CA ASP A 837 0.67 32.19 11.65
C ASP A 837 1.70 32.76 10.65
N ASN A 838 1.27 33.08 9.43
CA ASN A 838 2.15 33.61 8.40
C ASN A 838 2.30 35.14 8.57
N GLY A 839 3.38 35.73 8.06
CA GLY A 839 3.68 37.16 8.19
C GLY A 839 2.70 38.08 7.44
N ARG A 840 1.95 37.51 6.49
CA ARG A 840 0.80 38.11 5.82
C ARG A 840 -0.42 37.20 5.94
N CYS A 841 -1.34 37.30 4.98
CA CYS A 841 -2.61 36.60 5.01
C CYS A 841 -2.41 35.08 4.93
N ALA A 842 -3.19 34.33 5.70
CA ALA A 842 -3.23 32.89 5.59
C ALA A 842 -3.64 32.46 4.16
N PHE A 843 -4.60 33.17 3.57
CA PHE A 843 -4.93 33.07 2.15
C PHE A 843 -5.00 34.47 1.51
N GLU A 844 -4.43 34.62 0.32
CA GLU A 844 -4.64 35.74 -0.60
C GLU A 844 -5.11 35.14 -1.93
N VAL A 845 -6.36 35.39 -2.34
CA VAL A 845 -6.99 34.64 -3.45
C VAL A 845 -7.78 35.56 -4.36
N ASP A 846 -7.51 35.48 -5.67
CA ASP A 846 -8.23 36.25 -6.70
C ASP A 846 -9.74 35.93 -6.76
N THR A 847 -10.51 36.85 -7.35
CA THR A 847 -11.92 36.62 -7.66
C THR A 847 -12.09 35.49 -8.69
N GLY A 848 -13.17 34.71 -8.57
CA GLY A 848 -13.47 33.60 -9.49
C GLY A 848 -12.91 32.23 -9.09
N ASN A 849 -12.26 32.12 -7.93
CA ASN A 849 -11.77 30.84 -7.37
C ASN A 849 -12.83 30.17 -6.46
N VAL A 850 -12.67 28.87 -6.19
CA VAL A 850 -13.74 27.99 -5.66
C VAL A 850 -13.40 27.40 -4.28
N ASN A 851 -14.32 27.55 -3.32
CA ASN A 851 -14.26 26.95 -1.99
C ASN A 851 -14.86 25.52 -1.99
N GLY A 852 -14.00 24.51 -1.95
CA GLY A 852 -14.36 23.10 -1.78
C GLY A 852 -14.70 22.67 -0.35
N LYS A 853 -14.98 23.63 0.55
CA LYS A 853 -15.17 23.50 2.01
C LYS A 853 -13.90 23.16 2.81
N LYS A 854 -14.01 23.36 4.13
CA LYS A 854 -13.06 22.96 5.19
C LYS A 854 -11.67 23.62 5.15
N ASN A 855 -11.42 24.56 4.24
CA ASN A 855 -10.23 25.42 4.32
C ASN A 855 -10.22 26.18 5.65
N LYS A 856 -9.04 26.38 6.23
CA LYS A 856 -8.85 27.00 7.54
C LYS A 856 -7.75 28.05 7.50
N ALA A 857 -8.10 29.28 7.86
CA ALA A 857 -7.18 30.39 8.08
C ALA A 857 -6.98 30.57 9.59
N ASN A 858 -5.74 30.48 10.07
CA ASN A 858 -5.35 30.54 11.49
C ASN A 858 -6.27 29.64 12.35
N ARG A 859 -6.44 28.40 11.87
CA ARG A 859 -7.34 27.33 12.36
C ARG A 859 -8.86 27.59 12.26
N VAL A 860 -9.31 28.83 12.01
CA VAL A 860 -10.73 29.19 11.81
C VAL A 860 -11.19 28.73 10.42
N ILE A 861 -12.37 28.09 10.32
CA ILE A 861 -12.91 27.61 9.05
C ILE A 861 -13.38 28.78 8.19
N ILE A 862 -12.91 28.84 6.94
CA ILE A 862 -13.36 29.82 5.94
C ILE A 862 -14.80 29.50 5.55
N PRO A 863 -15.76 30.45 5.70
CA PRO A 863 -17.17 30.21 5.43
C PRO A 863 -17.43 29.97 3.93
N GLY A 864 -18.43 29.17 3.63
CA GLY A 864 -18.84 28.87 2.26
C GLY A 864 -19.73 27.64 2.13
N ALA A 865 -20.49 27.56 1.04
CA ALA A 865 -21.12 26.33 0.61
C ALA A 865 -20.09 25.42 -0.09
N TYR A 866 -20.51 24.28 -0.61
CA TYR A 866 -19.62 23.44 -1.42
C TYR A 866 -19.68 23.94 -2.86
N GLY A 867 -18.54 24.37 -3.40
CA GLY A 867 -18.51 24.97 -4.74
C GLY A 867 -19.01 26.42 -4.77
N SER A 868 -19.15 27.11 -3.63
CA SER A 868 -19.28 28.56 -3.64
C SER A 868 -17.95 29.21 -4.03
N ALA A 869 -17.98 30.49 -4.42
CA ALA A 869 -16.77 31.28 -4.51
C ALA A 869 -15.95 31.22 -3.21
N PHE A 870 -14.63 31.27 -3.35
CA PHE A 870 -13.70 31.54 -2.25
C PHE A 870 -13.73 33.05 -1.94
N PRO A 871 -13.62 33.47 -0.66
CA PRO A 871 -13.52 34.90 -0.32
C PRO A 871 -12.32 35.54 -1.01
N ALA A 872 -12.56 36.61 -1.77
CA ALA A 872 -11.51 37.28 -2.53
C ALA A 872 -10.65 38.17 -1.64
N GLY A 873 -9.34 38.16 -1.91
CA GLY A 873 -8.32 38.89 -1.17
C GLY A 873 -7.95 38.29 0.20
N CYS A 874 -7.15 39.03 0.94
CA CYS A 874 -6.63 38.68 2.26
C CYS A 874 -7.65 38.08 3.23
N THR A 875 -7.41 36.83 3.64
CA THR A 875 -8.17 36.12 4.67
C THR A 875 -7.22 35.57 5.73
N GLY A 876 -7.47 35.93 7.00
CA GLY A 876 -6.71 35.46 8.17
C GLY A 876 -5.32 36.08 8.28
N THR A 877 -5.26 37.36 8.66
CA THR A 877 -4.01 37.99 9.11
C THR A 877 -3.55 37.39 10.44
N PRO A 878 -2.24 37.45 10.76
CA PRO A 878 -1.74 37.25 12.13
C PRO A 878 -2.34 38.27 13.12
#